data_AF-A0A371EB07-F1
#
_entry.id   AF-A0A371EB07-F1
#
_cell.length_a   1.000
_cell.length_b   1.000
_cell.length_c   1.000
_cell.angle_alpha   90.00
_cell.angle_beta   90.00
_cell.angle_gamma   90.00
#
_symmetry.space_group_name_H-M   'P 1'
#
loop_
_entity.id
_entity.type
_entity.pdbx_description
1 polymer ?
#
loop_
_entity_poly.entity_id
_entity_poly.type
_entity_poly.pdbx_seq_one_letter_code
_entity_poly.pdbx_strand_id
1 'polypeptide(L)'
;MEARKMIEFLYPSFVLLPFLVVALILSNTTHADDIAVYWGQSLDEGSLRETCETGKYSFVNIAFLYNFGNGQSPKLFLAGHCDPPMHNCFSIGRDITNCQKQGIKVMLSIGGASPSYSLTSYDDAKNVSDYLWHNFLGGNSSSRPLGDAILDGIDFAIGWSTSTQHWEDLAHNLKSHSTNTKKVYLSAAPQCLFPDNTLDKALQTGLFDYVWVQFYNSHMCQYNEGGVDNLLNAWKQWTTSLKVGKIFLGLPASPTATVSGYIPVDLLTSEILGVIKMSSNYGGVMLWARYDDRKSGYSKMILEDHVCTQQTQFKCRGHNNGFVESFGYMATAGFVVSESESIRQCCEVICRNNCSCDAYAPLNFVNNTGCQLWSKGARFIRGSSANLQRVYFVKHKVNKWWIWLIIGVGTAVAIPSFCYLYFVLRRQYKAKVDRKMRQMKLLAEVGGNAMGNYGKAKRTKKDGKTTNEIEIFNLENIIAATNNYSPDNKLGEGGFGPVYKGNLIDGQEIAIKRLSRSSGQGVTEFKNEAKIMVKLQHTNLVRLLGFCIQRDERILVYEYMSNKSLDFYLFGSGYMSPEYAINGVVSVKTDVYSFGVLLLEILSGKKNNSCIHSNQPFNLIGHAWQLWNRGKALELIDPSLNESYISDEVLRCIHIGLMCVQDHATDRPTMQDVVSFLSNNTTQLDQPKQPAFFLHVIVEEIRLPNSKQERFSLNDASISTIYGR
;
A
#
# COMPACT_ATOMS: atom_id res chain seq x y z
N MET A 1 -0.11 -19.48 56.46
CA MET A 1 -1.44 -18.85 56.24
C MET A 1 -1.35 -17.68 55.26
N GLU A 2 -0.56 -17.81 54.17
CA GLU A 2 -0.39 -16.75 53.16
C GLU A 2 -0.53 -17.24 51.71
N ALA A 3 -0.73 -18.55 51.48
CA ALA A 3 -0.98 -19.07 50.12
C ALA A 3 -2.46 -19.04 49.71
N ARG A 4 -3.38 -18.68 50.63
CA ARG A 4 -4.84 -18.76 50.39
C ARG A 4 -5.47 -17.43 49.96
N LYS A 5 -4.75 -16.30 50.04
CA LYS A 5 -5.26 -14.97 49.66
C LYS A 5 -4.92 -14.50 48.24
N MET A 6 -4.03 -15.20 47.52
CA MET A 6 -3.71 -14.84 46.12
C MET A 6 -4.63 -15.45 45.06
N ILE A 7 -5.56 -16.33 45.44
CA ILE A 7 -6.46 -17.02 44.49
C ILE A 7 -7.79 -16.26 44.27
N GLU A 8 -8.16 -15.32 45.14
CA GLU A 8 -9.42 -14.57 45.02
C GLU A 8 -9.36 -13.32 44.13
N PHE A 9 -8.17 -12.87 43.69
CA PHE A 9 -8.04 -11.64 42.89
C PHE A 9 -7.92 -11.85 41.37
N LEU A 10 -7.88 -13.09 40.87
CA LEU A 10 -7.68 -13.39 39.43
C LEU A 10 -8.89 -14.05 38.75
N TYR A 11 -10.00 -14.25 39.45
CA TYR A 11 -11.16 -14.99 38.94
C TYR A 11 -12.18 -14.21 38.07
N PRO A 12 -12.29 -12.86 38.08
CA PRO A 12 -13.22 -12.20 37.15
C PRO A 12 -12.62 -11.96 35.76
N SER A 13 -11.29 -11.89 35.62
CA SER A 13 -10.63 -11.43 34.38
C SER A 13 -10.41 -12.54 33.34
N PHE A 14 -10.41 -13.81 33.76
CA PHE A 14 -10.20 -14.96 32.86
C PHE A 14 -11.48 -15.61 32.35
N VAL A 15 -12.64 -15.28 32.92
CA VAL A 15 -13.94 -15.81 32.48
C VAL A 15 -14.61 -14.88 31.45
N LEU A 16 -14.34 -13.56 31.51
CA LEU A 16 -14.90 -12.59 30.56
C LEU A 16 -14.18 -12.59 29.20
N LEU A 17 -12.89 -12.93 29.15
CA LEU A 17 -12.12 -12.96 27.90
C LEU A 17 -12.62 -14.02 26.88
N PRO A 18 -12.86 -15.28 27.26
CA PRO A 18 -13.41 -16.26 26.33
C PRO A 18 -14.87 -15.97 25.97
N PHE A 19 -15.66 -15.31 26.83
CA PHE A 19 -17.01 -14.86 26.48
C PHE A 19 -17.02 -13.67 25.51
N LEU A 20 -16.05 -12.75 25.61
CA LEU A 20 -15.84 -11.67 24.63
C LEU A 20 -15.32 -12.21 23.30
N VAL A 21 -14.43 -13.20 23.32
CA VAL A 21 -13.92 -13.87 22.12
C VAL A 21 -15.01 -14.74 21.49
N VAL A 22 -15.84 -15.43 22.28
CA VAL A 22 -17.01 -16.17 21.78
C VAL A 22 -18.12 -15.22 21.33
N ALA A 23 -18.30 -14.04 21.92
CA ALA A 23 -19.19 -13.00 21.41
C ALA A 23 -18.65 -12.37 20.10
N LEU A 24 -17.33 -12.29 19.92
CA LEU A 24 -16.66 -11.89 18.67
C LEU A 24 -16.62 -13.01 17.61
N ILE A 25 -16.74 -14.28 18.02
CA ILE A 25 -16.82 -15.44 17.12
C ILE A 25 -18.29 -15.82 16.80
N LEU A 26 -19.24 -15.47 17.68
CA LEU A 26 -20.69 -15.62 17.49
C LEU A 26 -21.37 -14.33 17.02
N SER A 27 -20.65 -13.21 16.90
CA SER A 27 -20.93 -12.30 15.80
C SER A 27 -20.60 -13.06 14.53
N ASN A 28 -21.57 -13.87 14.09
CA ASN A 28 -21.67 -14.31 12.72
C ASN A 28 -21.19 -13.13 11.87
N THR A 29 -20.15 -13.34 11.08
CA THR A 29 -20.04 -12.61 9.83
C THR A 29 -21.29 -13.00 9.05
N THR A 30 -22.41 -12.33 9.31
CA THR A 30 -23.23 -11.83 8.23
C THR A 30 -22.21 -11.10 7.36
N HIS A 31 -21.66 -11.80 6.35
CA HIS A 31 -20.89 -11.13 5.32
C HIS A 31 -21.87 -10.07 4.79
N ALA A 32 -21.66 -8.82 5.17
CA ALA A 32 -22.29 -7.72 4.46
C ALA A 32 -21.90 -7.93 3.01
N ASP A 33 -22.89 -7.99 2.11
CA ASP A 33 -22.60 -8.17 0.70
C ASP A 33 -21.76 -6.98 0.25
N ASP A 34 -20.55 -7.24 -0.26
CA ASP A 34 -19.71 -6.16 -0.78
C ASP A 34 -20.42 -5.55 -2.00
N ILE A 35 -20.60 -4.22 -1.99
CA ILE A 35 -21.19 -3.52 -3.13
C ILE A 35 -20.09 -2.81 -3.91
N ALA A 36 -20.01 -3.06 -5.21
CA ALA A 36 -19.23 -2.29 -6.16
C ALA A 36 -20.12 -1.27 -6.89
N VAL A 37 -19.63 -0.07 -7.16
CA VAL A 37 -20.42 0.96 -7.87
C VAL A 37 -19.59 1.70 -8.91
N TYR A 38 -20.20 2.05 -10.04
CA TYR A 38 -19.61 2.95 -11.03
C TYR A 38 -19.94 4.42 -10.70
N TRP A 39 -18.93 5.28 -10.80
CA TRP A 39 -19.01 6.72 -10.53
C TRP A 39 -18.28 7.51 -11.62
N GLY A 40 -18.77 8.70 -11.95
CA GLY A 40 -18.09 9.67 -12.82
C GLY A 40 -18.83 10.00 -14.11
N GLN A 41 -20.05 9.50 -14.32
CA GLN A 41 -20.80 9.72 -15.57
C GLN A 41 -22.01 10.66 -15.41
N SER A 42 -22.23 11.25 -14.24
CA SER A 42 -23.31 12.23 -14.01
C SER A 42 -22.95 13.23 -12.91
N LEU A 43 -23.05 14.54 -13.20
CA LEU A 43 -22.75 15.60 -12.22
C LEU A 43 -23.58 15.47 -10.92
N ASP A 44 -24.83 15.06 -11.07
CA ASP A 44 -25.81 14.96 -9.97
C ASP A 44 -25.59 13.73 -9.07
N GLU A 45 -24.60 12.88 -9.37
CA GLU A 45 -24.28 11.70 -8.55
C GLU A 45 -23.48 12.02 -7.28
N GLY A 46 -23.04 13.28 -7.14
CA GLY A 46 -22.25 13.78 -6.02
C GLY A 46 -20.76 13.52 -6.18
N SER A 47 -19.97 14.02 -5.24
CA SER A 47 -18.51 13.85 -5.29
C SER A 47 -18.10 12.40 -5.02
N LEU A 48 -16.87 12.04 -5.42
CA LEU A 48 -16.30 10.74 -5.10
C LEU A 48 -16.18 10.55 -3.58
N ARG A 49 -15.82 11.62 -2.86
CA ARG A 49 -15.78 11.61 -1.39
C ARG A 49 -17.15 11.32 -0.77
N GLU A 50 -18.20 12.03 -1.18
CA GLU A 50 -19.57 11.79 -0.70
C GLU A 50 -20.00 10.34 -0.96
N THR A 51 -19.64 9.80 -2.12
CA THR A 51 -19.93 8.41 -2.50
C THR A 51 -19.28 7.43 -1.53
N CYS A 52 -18.00 7.61 -1.20
CA CYS A 52 -17.28 6.76 -0.25
C CYS A 52 -17.76 6.93 1.20
N GLU A 53 -18.04 8.16 1.64
CA GLU A 53 -18.53 8.46 2.99
C GLU A 53 -19.96 7.94 3.25
N THR A 54 -20.67 7.43 2.24
CA THR A 54 -21.94 6.71 2.47
C THR A 54 -21.78 5.43 3.27
N GLY A 55 -20.58 4.83 3.27
CA GLY A 55 -20.31 3.54 3.92
C GLY A 55 -20.98 2.32 3.26
N LYS A 56 -21.55 2.48 2.06
CA LYS A 56 -22.30 1.41 1.37
C LYS A 56 -21.46 0.56 0.43
N TYR A 57 -20.34 1.09 -0.07
CA TYR A 57 -19.59 0.50 -1.16
C TYR A 57 -18.22 0.03 -0.69
N SER A 58 -17.84 -1.18 -1.08
CA SER A 58 -16.50 -1.74 -0.87
C SER A 58 -15.56 -1.43 -2.05
N PHE A 59 -16.14 -1.15 -3.22
CA PHE A 59 -15.41 -0.85 -4.46
C PHE A 59 -16.05 0.32 -5.20
N VAL A 60 -15.22 1.21 -5.76
CA VAL A 60 -15.67 2.31 -6.64
C VAL A 60 -14.87 2.27 -7.94
N ASN A 61 -15.59 2.20 -9.06
CA ASN A 61 -15.02 2.26 -10.40
C ASN A 61 -15.20 3.67 -10.97
N ILE A 62 -14.09 4.38 -11.17
CA ILE A 62 -14.08 5.68 -11.83
C ILE A 62 -14.23 5.46 -13.34
N ALA A 63 -15.39 5.83 -13.88
CA ALA A 63 -15.78 5.67 -15.27
C ALA A 63 -15.70 7.02 -16.00
N PHE A 64 -15.02 7.16 -17.15
CA PHE A 64 -14.18 6.18 -17.86
C PHE A 64 -12.96 6.80 -18.53
N LEU A 65 -11.89 6.02 -18.67
CA LEU A 65 -10.92 6.22 -19.75
C LEU A 65 -11.49 5.60 -21.03
N TYR A 66 -12.14 6.43 -21.84
CA TYR A 66 -13.02 6.00 -22.94
C TYR A 66 -12.33 6.00 -24.32
N ASN A 67 -11.12 6.55 -24.42
CA ASN A 67 -10.34 6.63 -25.65
C ASN A 67 -8.91 6.21 -25.32
N PHE A 68 -8.37 5.21 -26.01
CA PHE A 68 -6.99 4.72 -25.87
C PHE A 68 -6.67 3.66 -26.93
N GLY A 69 -5.38 3.35 -27.09
CA GLY A 69 -4.90 2.33 -28.03
C GLY A 69 -4.97 2.78 -29.50
N ASN A 70 -4.44 1.96 -30.40
CA ASN A 70 -4.21 2.29 -31.81
C ASN A 70 -3.41 3.61 -31.99
N GLY A 71 -2.43 3.86 -31.11
CA GLY A 71 -1.61 5.07 -31.12
C GLY A 71 -2.33 6.36 -30.70
N GLN A 72 -3.59 6.28 -30.27
CA GLN A 72 -4.35 7.45 -29.81
C GLN A 72 -3.88 7.92 -28.43
N SER A 73 -3.90 9.23 -28.21
CA SER A 73 -3.68 9.79 -26.87
C SER A 73 -4.86 9.45 -25.95
N PRO A 74 -4.63 8.77 -24.80
CA PRO A 74 -5.73 8.36 -23.96
C PRO A 74 -6.50 9.54 -23.35
N LYS A 75 -7.83 9.44 -23.29
CA LYS A 75 -8.71 10.50 -22.74
C LYS A 75 -9.64 9.96 -21.67
N LEU A 76 -9.66 10.67 -20.56
CA LEU A 76 -10.55 10.46 -19.43
C LEU A 76 -11.79 11.35 -19.61
N PHE A 77 -12.98 10.81 -19.38
CA PHE A 77 -14.23 11.56 -19.39
C PHE A 77 -14.99 11.29 -18.10
N LEU A 78 -15.19 12.33 -17.29
CA LEU A 78 -15.90 12.29 -16.03
C LEU A 78 -17.17 13.17 -16.05
N ALA A 79 -17.86 13.18 -17.19
CA ALA A 79 -19.02 14.02 -17.45
C ALA A 79 -18.75 15.49 -17.08
N GLY A 80 -19.49 16.04 -16.10
CA GLY A 80 -19.32 17.42 -15.64
C GLY A 80 -18.46 17.58 -14.38
N HIS A 81 -17.92 16.51 -13.80
CA HIS A 81 -17.22 16.58 -12.50
C HIS A 81 -15.92 17.38 -12.57
N CYS A 82 -15.17 17.23 -13.67
CA CYS A 82 -13.96 17.97 -13.94
C CYS A 82 -13.57 17.83 -15.43
N ASP A 83 -12.64 18.64 -15.88
CA ASP A 83 -12.09 18.65 -17.23
C ASP A 83 -10.56 18.40 -17.19
N PRO A 84 -10.09 17.19 -17.54
CA PRO A 84 -8.68 16.84 -17.42
C PRO A 84 -7.71 17.78 -18.15
N PRO A 85 -7.99 18.22 -19.40
CA PRO A 85 -7.24 19.29 -20.08
C PRO A 85 -7.06 20.60 -19.27
N MET A 86 -8.03 20.97 -18.44
CA MET A 86 -7.96 22.19 -17.61
C MET A 86 -7.21 21.98 -16.28
N HIS A 87 -6.65 20.80 -16.05
CA HIS A 87 -5.92 20.47 -14.81
C HIS A 87 -6.75 20.69 -13.52
N ASN A 88 -8.08 20.62 -13.59
CA ASN A 88 -8.96 20.84 -12.44
C ASN A 88 -9.42 19.51 -11.77
N CYS A 89 -9.05 18.36 -12.33
CA CYS A 89 -9.38 17.03 -11.80
C CYS A 89 -8.50 16.59 -10.61
N PHE A 90 -7.51 17.37 -10.19
CA PHE A 90 -6.62 17.02 -9.07
C PHE A 90 -7.34 16.88 -7.72
N SER A 91 -8.50 17.53 -7.56
CA SER A 91 -9.33 17.38 -6.36
C SER A 91 -9.77 15.92 -6.14
N ILE A 92 -10.04 15.19 -7.23
CA ILE A 92 -10.46 13.78 -7.21
C ILE A 92 -9.34 12.91 -6.61
N GLY A 93 -8.07 13.26 -6.78
CA GLY A 93 -6.96 12.56 -6.14
C GLY A 93 -7.05 12.54 -4.61
N ARG A 94 -7.50 13.64 -4.01
CA ARG A 94 -7.72 13.71 -2.56
C ARG A 94 -8.90 12.83 -2.13
N ASP A 95 -9.95 12.78 -2.95
CA ASP A 95 -11.12 11.95 -2.69
C ASP A 95 -10.78 10.46 -2.80
N ILE A 96 -9.99 10.05 -3.80
CA ILE A 96 -9.44 8.67 -3.92
C ILE A 96 -8.72 8.28 -2.63
N THR A 97 -7.83 9.15 -2.15
CA THR A 97 -7.07 8.89 -0.92
C THR A 97 -7.98 8.79 0.30
N ASN A 98 -9.09 9.55 0.33
CA ASN A 98 -10.09 9.47 1.38
C ASN A 98 -10.83 8.11 1.34
N CYS A 99 -11.31 7.68 0.17
CA CYS A 99 -11.93 6.35 -0.01
C CYS A 99 -11.00 5.22 0.46
N GLN A 100 -9.72 5.26 0.05
CA GLN A 100 -8.73 4.25 0.41
C GLN A 100 -8.45 4.20 1.92
N LYS A 101 -8.49 5.34 2.62
CA LYS A 101 -8.39 5.38 4.09
C LYS A 101 -9.56 4.68 4.78
N GLN A 102 -10.72 4.62 4.13
CA GLN A 102 -11.90 3.88 4.60
C GLN A 102 -11.85 2.39 4.23
N GLY A 103 -10.80 1.93 3.55
CA GLY A 103 -10.65 0.54 3.09
C GLY A 103 -11.35 0.24 1.76
N ILE A 104 -11.95 1.25 1.11
CA ILE A 104 -12.62 1.13 -0.18
C ILE A 104 -11.57 1.09 -1.28
N LYS A 105 -11.68 0.11 -2.19
CA LYS A 105 -10.80 0.04 -3.36
C LYS A 105 -11.34 0.93 -4.46
N VAL A 106 -10.46 1.75 -5.03
CA VAL A 106 -10.81 2.65 -6.13
C VAL A 106 -10.05 2.26 -7.38
N MET A 107 -10.78 1.94 -8.44
CA MET A 107 -10.24 1.49 -9.73
C MET A 107 -10.55 2.48 -10.83
N LEU A 108 -9.67 2.57 -11.83
CA LEU A 108 -9.99 3.25 -13.09
C LEU A 108 -10.65 2.25 -14.02
N SER A 109 -11.86 2.55 -14.49
CA SER A 109 -12.50 1.77 -15.53
C SER A 109 -12.11 2.26 -16.91
N ILE A 110 -11.57 1.35 -17.72
CA ILE A 110 -11.23 1.57 -19.12
C ILE A 110 -12.36 1.03 -20.01
N GLY A 111 -12.71 1.79 -21.04
CA GLY A 111 -13.73 1.42 -22.01
C GLY A 111 -15.03 2.19 -21.84
N GLY A 112 -16.13 1.48 -21.56
CA GLY A 112 -17.48 2.03 -21.52
C GLY A 112 -18.17 2.04 -22.89
N ALA A 113 -19.27 2.78 -23.02
CA ALA A 113 -20.07 2.87 -24.25
C ALA A 113 -19.45 3.83 -25.29
N SER A 114 -18.24 3.52 -25.75
CA SER A 114 -17.53 4.29 -26.78
C SER A 114 -16.88 3.35 -27.81
N PRO A 115 -16.88 3.68 -29.11
CA PRO A 115 -16.13 2.92 -30.10
C PRO A 115 -14.65 3.32 -30.18
N SER A 116 -14.20 4.31 -29.40
CA SER A 116 -12.89 4.97 -29.57
C SER A 116 -11.73 4.26 -28.87
N TYR A 117 -11.90 3.03 -28.41
CA TYR A 117 -10.82 2.23 -27.83
C TYR A 117 -10.65 0.90 -28.58
N SER A 118 -9.40 0.53 -28.84
CA SER A 118 -9.05 -0.76 -29.42
C SER A 118 -7.57 -1.05 -29.16
N LEU A 119 -7.21 -2.33 -29.15
CA LEU A 119 -5.82 -2.78 -29.11
C LEU A 119 -5.50 -3.49 -30.42
N THR A 120 -4.44 -3.05 -31.08
CA THR A 120 -4.07 -3.54 -32.42
C THR A 120 -2.89 -4.52 -32.43
N SER A 121 -2.12 -4.57 -31.34
CA SER A 121 -0.98 -5.47 -31.18
C SER A 121 -0.60 -5.67 -29.72
N TYR A 122 0.30 -6.63 -29.46
CA TYR A 122 0.94 -6.78 -28.15
C TYR A 122 1.65 -5.49 -27.70
N ASP A 123 2.36 -4.81 -28.60
CA ASP A 123 3.08 -3.57 -28.29
C ASP A 123 2.11 -2.43 -27.95
N ASP A 124 0.96 -2.36 -28.64
CA ASP A 124 -0.09 -1.40 -28.32
C ASP A 124 -0.69 -1.67 -26.93
N ALA A 125 -0.97 -2.93 -26.61
CA ALA A 125 -1.40 -3.34 -25.27
C ALA A 125 -0.36 -3.01 -24.18
N LYS A 126 0.93 -3.21 -24.47
CA LYS A 126 2.03 -2.83 -23.58
C LYS A 126 2.11 -1.30 -23.41
N ASN A 127 2.00 -0.53 -24.48
CA ASN A 127 2.03 0.94 -24.42
C ASN A 127 0.87 1.49 -23.60
N VAL A 128 -0.34 0.92 -23.75
CA VAL A 128 -1.49 1.27 -22.92
C VAL A 128 -1.25 0.89 -21.45
N SER A 129 -0.69 -0.31 -21.18
CA SER A 129 -0.31 -0.70 -19.82
C SER A 129 0.67 0.28 -19.17
N ASP A 130 1.74 0.65 -19.89
CA ASP A 130 2.77 1.58 -19.43
C ASP A 130 2.14 2.96 -19.16
N TYR A 131 1.26 3.45 -20.06
CA TYR A 131 0.52 4.68 -19.83
C TYR A 131 -0.33 4.65 -18.55
N LEU A 132 -1.10 3.58 -18.36
CA LEU A 132 -1.93 3.40 -17.16
C LEU A 132 -1.08 3.32 -15.89
N TRP A 133 0.07 2.63 -15.97
CA TRP A 133 1.02 2.52 -14.87
C TRP A 133 1.54 3.90 -14.43
N HIS A 134 2.01 4.70 -15.38
CA HIS A 134 2.62 6.00 -15.13
C HIS A 134 1.63 7.10 -14.75
N ASN A 135 0.39 7.05 -15.24
CA ASN A 135 -0.57 8.14 -15.06
C ASN A 135 -1.62 7.89 -13.96
N PHE A 136 -1.87 6.64 -13.59
CA PHE A 136 -2.95 6.28 -12.65
C PHE A 136 -2.52 5.31 -11.54
N LEU A 137 -1.53 4.45 -11.81
CA LEU A 137 -1.00 3.50 -10.83
C LEU A 137 0.32 4.02 -10.24
N GLY A 138 1.26 3.13 -9.91
CA GLY A 138 2.46 3.41 -9.12
C GLY A 138 3.65 3.96 -9.90
N GLY A 139 3.53 4.19 -11.20
CA GLY A 139 4.55 4.85 -11.99
C GLY A 139 4.55 6.37 -11.79
N ASN A 140 5.53 7.04 -12.41
CA ASN A 140 5.68 8.49 -12.33
C ASN A 140 5.31 9.16 -13.66
N SER A 141 4.57 10.26 -13.61
CA SER A 141 4.21 11.12 -14.75
C SER A 141 4.01 12.54 -14.21
N SER A 142 4.44 13.57 -14.95
CA SER A 142 4.22 14.97 -14.58
C SER A 142 2.80 15.47 -14.90
N SER A 143 2.00 14.67 -15.62
CA SER A 143 0.68 15.07 -16.14
C SER A 143 -0.43 14.09 -15.76
N ARG A 144 -0.38 13.53 -14.55
CA ARG A 144 -1.38 12.58 -14.03
C ARG A 144 -2.80 13.20 -14.03
N PRO A 145 -3.78 12.64 -14.76
CA PRO A 145 -5.10 13.27 -14.90
C PRO A 145 -5.86 13.45 -13.58
N LEU A 146 -5.68 12.54 -12.62
CA LEU A 146 -6.34 12.57 -11.30
C LEU A 146 -5.39 13.03 -10.18
N GLY A 147 -4.25 13.61 -10.53
CA GLY A 147 -3.20 14.01 -9.60
C GLY A 147 -2.37 12.85 -9.06
N ASP A 148 -1.74 13.07 -7.91
CA ASP A 148 -0.74 12.15 -7.33
C ASP A 148 -1.33 10.89 -6.67
N ALA A 149 -2.67 10.80 -6.63
CA ALA A 149 -3.32 9.62 -6.10
C ALA A 149 -2.98 8.38 -6.93
N ILE A 150 -2.76 7.27 -6.24
CA ILE A 150 -2.45 6.00 -6.87
C ILE A 150 -3.64 5.08 -6.67
N LEU A 151 -4.29 4.71 -7.78
CA LEU A 151 -5.43 3.80 -7.76
C LEU A 151 -5.04 2.37 -7.37
N ASP A 152 -6.03 1.61 -6.89
CA ASP A 152 -5.85 0.22 -6.47
C ASP A 152 -5.72 -0.72 -7.68
N GLY A 153 -6.35 -0.37 -8.80
CA GLY A 153 -6.42 -1.26 -9.95
C GLY A 153 -7.07 -0.68 -11.19
N ILE A 154 -7.19 -1.53 -12.19
CA ILE A 154 -7.82 -1.23 -13.48
C ILE A 154 -9.01 -2.16 -13.67
N ASP A 155 -10.13 -1.57 -14.05
CA ASP A 155 -11.36 -2.27 -14.42
C ASP A 155 -11.55 -2.30 -15.95
N PHE A 156 -11.83 -3.48 -16.49
CA PHE A 156 -12.02 -3.73 -17.91
C PHE A 156 -13.51 -3.71 -18.25
N ALA A 157 -14.03 -2.57 -18.68
CA ALA A 157 -15.40 -2.40 -19.16
C ALA A 157 -15.46 -2.33 -20.70
N ILE A 158 -14.96 -3.38 -21.35
CA ILE A 158 -14.77 -3.45 -22.81
C ILE A 158 -16.03 -4.01 -23.48
N GLY A 159 -17.00 -3.14 -23.78
CA GLY A 159 -18.29 -3.54 -24.37
C GLY A 159 -18.47 -3.24 -25.86
N TRP A 160 -17.67 -2.32 -26.42
CA TRP A 160 -17.88 -1.75 -27.76
C TRP A 160 -16.63 -1.76 -28.65
N SER A 161 -15.58 -2.47 -28.22
CA SER A 161 -14.38 -2.65 -29.03
C SER A 161 -14.67 -3.58 -30.22
N THR A 162 -14.25 -3.15 -31.41
CA THR A 162 -14.22 -4.00 -32.60
C THR A 162 -13.11 -5.05 -32.55
N SER A 163 -12.11 -4.85 -31.68
CA SER A 163 -11.03 -5.82 -31.42
C SER A 163 -11.38 -6.74 -30.25
N THR A 164 -11.28 -8.04 -30.48
CA THR A 164 -11.43 -9.11 -29.48
C THR A 164 -10.08 -9.70 -29.05
N GLN A 165 -8.97 -9.04 -29.38
CA GLN A 165 -7.62 -9.54 -29.17
C GLN A 165 -6.80 -8.55 -28.31
N HIS A 166 -5.75 -9.08 -27.67
CA HIS A 166 -4.75 -8.33 -26.89
C HIS A 166 -5.23 -7.78 -25.54
N TRP A 167 -6.46 -8.06 -25.12
CA TRP A 167 -6.95 -7.75 -23.77
C TRP A 167 -6.25 -8.61 -22.71
N GLU A 168 -5.93 -9.86 -23.08
CA GLU A 168 -5.10 -10.78 -22.31
C GLU A 168 -3.67 -10.24 -22.13
N ASP A 169 -3.10 -9.66 -23.20
CA ASP A 169 -1.76 -9.06 -23.17
C ASP A 169 -1.75 -7.83 -22.26
N LEU A 170 -2.77 -6.97 -22.36
CA LEU A 170 -2.94 -5.82 -21.46
C LEU A 170 -3.05 -6.27 -20.00
N ALA A 171 -3.84 -7.32 -19.71
CA ALA A 171 -3.97 -7.87 -18.37
C ALA A 171 -2.63 -8.42 -17.83
N HIS A 172 -1.87 -9.15 -18.64
CA HIS A 172 -0.53 -9.63 -18.29
C HIS A 172 0.44 -8.50 -18.00
N ASN A 173 0.50 -7.49 -18.89
CA ASN A 173 1.38 -6.33 -18.72
C ASN A 173 1.02 -5.52 -17.46
N LEU A 174 -0.28 -5.25 -17.21
CA LEU A 174 -0.72 -4.56 -16.00
C LEU A 174 -0.39 -5.34 -14.73
N LYS A 175 -0.59 -6.66 -14.75
CA LYS A 175 -0.26 -7.50 -13.59
C LYS A 175 1.24 -7.54 -13.32
N SER A 176 2.08 -7.46 -14.35
CA SER A 176 3.54 -7.47 -14.23
C SER A 176 4.09 -6.29 -13.40
N HIS A 177 3.36 -5.18 -13.31
CA HIS A 177 3.72 -4.05 -12.45
C HIS A 177 3.43 -4.28 -10.95
N SER A 178 2.76 -5.38 -10.59
CA SER A 178 2.51 -5.72 -9.19
C SER A 178 3.83 -6.00 -8.46
N THR A 179 3.98 -5.41 -7.28
CA THR A 179 5.15 -5.62 -6.40
C THR A 179 4.72 -6.30 -5.09
N ASN A 180 5.69 -6.77 -4.31
CA ASN A 180 5.42 -7.37 -2.99
C ASN A 180 4.72 -6.40 -2.02
N THR A 181 4.85 -5.10 -2.24
CA THR A 181 4.30 -4.04 -1.38
C THR A 181 3.05 -3.38 -1.96
N LYS A 182 2.84 -3.47 -3.27
CA LYS A 182 1.71 -2.83 -3.95
C LYS A 182 1.21 -3.72 -5.08
N LYS A 183 0.02 -4.29 -4.87
CA LYS A 183 -0.69 -5.13 -5.84
C LYS A 183 -1.49 -4.25 -6.80
N VAL A 184 -1.45 -4.56 -8.10
CA VAL A 184 -2.38 -4.01 -9.08
C VAL A 184 -3.58 -4.95 -9.15
N TYR A 185 -4.74 -4.47 -8.69
CA TYR A 185 -5.99 -5.20 -8.81
C TYR A 185 -6.49 -5.13 -10.25
N LEU A 186 -7.03 -6.25 -10.75
CA LEU A 186 -7.68 -6.30 -12.05
C LEU A 186 -9.14 -6.71 -11.85
N SER A 187 -10.06 -5.93 -12.40
CA SER A 187 -11.47 -6.29 -12.47
C SER A 187 -11.99 -6.24 -13.90
N ALA A 188 -13.12 -6.91 -14.15
CA ALA A 188 -13.73 -6.95 -15.47
C ALA A 188 -15.26 -6.90 -15.38
N ALA A 189 -15.86 -6.25 -16.38
CA ALA A 189 -17.30 -6.11 -16.56
C ALA A 189 -17.79 -6.79 -17.86
N PRO A 190 -17.72 -8.13 -17.98
CA PRO A 190 -18.28 -8.81 -19.14
C PRO A 190 -19.82 -8.69 -19.17
N GLN A 191 -20.41 -8.83 -20.36
CA GLN A 191 -21.85 -9.05 -20.50
C GLN A 191 -22.22 -10.44 -19.96
N CYS A 192 -23.49 -10.66 -19.60
CA CYS A 192 -23.88 -11.94 -18.99
C CYS A 192 -23.85 -13.15 -19.93
N LEU A 193 -23.79 -12.96 -21.24
CA LEU A 193 -23.63 -14.05 -22.20
C LEU A 193 -22.25 -14.69 -22.02
N PHE A 194 -22.23 -16.01 -21.85
CA PHE A 194 -21.00 -16.77 -21.66
C PHE A 194 -20.69 -17.66 -22.89
N PRO A 195 -19.44 -17.69 -23.38
CA PRO A 195 -18.34 -16.79 -23.00
C PRO A 195 -18.61 -15.35 -23.47
N ASP A 196 -18.00 -14.37 -22.80
CA ASP A 196 -18.07 -12.98 -23.26
C ASP A 196 -17.24 -12.79 -24.54
N ASN A 197 -17.83 -12.17 -25.57
CA ASN A 197 -17.22 -12.09 -26.89
C ASN A 197 -15.88 -11.33 -26.94
N THR A 198 -15.60 -10.47 -25.95
CA THR A 198 -14.45 -9.57 -25.98
C THR A 198 -13.45 -9.88 -24.86
N LEU A 199 -13.94 -10.22 -23.67
CA LEU A 199 -13.12 -10.40 -22.48
C LEU A 199 -12.81 -11.86 -22.14
N ASP A 200 -13.40 -12.85 -22.83
CA ASP A 200 -13.19 -14.28 -22.50
C ASP A 200 -11.72 -14.69 -22.48
N LYS A 201 -10.93 -14.31 -23.50
CA LYS A 201 -9.47 -14.59 -23.53
C LYS A 201 -8.75 -13.98 -22.33
N ALA A 202 -9.07 -12.74 -21.98
CA ALA A 202 -8.47 -12.05 -20.83
C ALA A 202 -8.88 -12.73 -19.51
N LEU A 203 -10.15 -13.11 -19.36
CA LEU A 203 -10.66 -13.77 -18.15
C LEU A 203 -10.05 -15.17 -17.96
N GLN A 204 -9.80 -15.91 -19.04
CA GLN A 204 -9.16 -17.23 -19.00
C GLN A 204 -7.70 -17.20 -18.51
N THR A 205 -7.04 -16.04 -18.48
CA THR A 205 -5.69 -15.90 -17.91
C THR A 205 -5.63 -16.18 -16.40
N GLY A 206 -6.77 -16.07 -15.69
CA GLY A 206 -6.81 -16.24 -14.24
C GLY A 206 -6.25 -15.05 -13.44
N LEU A 207 -5.96 -13.92 -14.09
CA LEU A 207 -5.31 -12.76 -13.45
C LEU A 207 -6.29 -11.79 -12.75
N PHE A 208 -7.57 -11.90 -13.07
CA PHE A 208 -8.63 -11.01 -12.59
C PHE A 208 -9.04 -11.36 -11.15
N ASP A 209 -9.02 -10.35 -10.29
CA ASP A 209 -9.37 -10.43 -8.87
C ASP A 209 -10.89 -10.35 -8.66
N TYR A 210 -11.58 -9.56 -9.49
CA TYR A 210 -13.01 -9.31 -9.40
C TYR A 210 -13.66 -9.37 -10.78
N VAL A 211 -14.85 -9.96 -10.89
CA VAL A 211 -15.61 -9.99 -12.15
C VAL A 211 -17.06 -9.63 -11.85
N TRP A 212 -17.53 -8.46 -12.29
CA TRP A 212 -18.92 -8.04 -12.17
C TRP A 212 -19.66 -8.24 -13.49
N VAL A 213 -20.25 -9.41 -13.63
CA VAL A 213 -21.00 -9.81 -14.83
C VAL A 213 -22.25 -8.94 -14.95
N GLN A 214 -22.44 -8.29 -16.09
CA GLN A 214 -23.55 -7.37 -16.35
C GLN A 214 -24.81 -8.15 -16.73
N PHE A 215 -25.72 -8.36 -15.77
CA PHE A 215 -27.00 -9.08 -15.95
C PHE A 215 -28.13 -8.16 -16.41
N TYR A 216 -27.86 -7.36 -17.43
CA TYR A 216 -28.79 -6.40 -18.01
C TYR A 216 -28.48 -6.17 -19.50
N ASN A 217 -29.44 -5.57 -20.23
CA ASN A 217 -29.38 -5.38 -21.68
C ASN A 217 -29.19 -6.65 -22.53
N SER A 218 -29.44 -7.84 -21.97
CA SER A 218 -29.27 -9.15 -22.62
C SER A 218 -30.35 -10.15 -22.16
N HIS A 219 -31.48 -10.19 -22.88
CA HIS A 219 -32.66 -11.02 -22.55
C HIS A 219 -32.37 -12.51 -22.28
N MET A 220 -31.32 -13.05 -22.90
CA MET A 220 -30.94 -14.47 -22.77
C MET A 220 -30.36 -14.83 -21.40
N CYS A 221 -29.86 -13.86 -20.64
CA CYS A 221 -29.16 -14.12 -19.39
C CYS A 221 -29.51 -13.14 -18.26
N GLN A 222 -30.28 -12.09 -18.51
CA GLN A 222 -30.79 -11.19 -17.46
C GLN A 222 -32.06 -11.72 -16.78
N TYR A 223 -32.53 -10.99 -15.77
CA TYR A 223 -33.89 -11.15 -15.24
C TYR A 223 -34.94 -10.68 -16.24
N ASN A 224 -35.99 -11.47 -16.42
CA ASN A 224 -37.18 -11.10 -17.18
C ASN A 224 -38.42 -11.33 -16.31
N GLU A 225 -39.51 -10.60 -16.55
CA GLU A 225 -40.76 -10.72 -15.77
C GLU A 225 -41.32 -12.16 -15.74
N GLY A 226 -40.94 -13.02 -16.70
CA GLY A 226 -41.31 -14.43 -16.76
C GLY A 226 -40.53 -15.38 -15.83
N GLY A 227 -39.52 -14.90 -15.09
CA GLY A 227 -38.79 -15.69 -14.09
C GLY A 227 -37.28 -15.42 -14.00
N VAL A 228 -36.66 -16.00 -12.97
CA VAL A 228 -35.22 -15.83 -12.63
C VAL A 228 -34.29 -16.87 -13.27
N ASP A 229 -34.83 -17.87 -13.97
CA ASP A 229 -34.07 -19.04 -14.43
C ASP A 229 -32.93 -18.69 -15.38
N ASN A 230 -33.14 -17.77 -16.34
CA ASN A 230 -32.09 -17.35 -17.28
C ASN A 230 -30.88 -16.77 -16.54
N LEU A 231 -31.14 -15.91 -15.56
CA LEU A 231 -30.12 -15.30 -14.71
C LEU A 231 -29.40 -16.34 -13.86
N LEU A 232 -30.14 -17.21 -13.18
CA LEU A 232 -29.54 -18.23 -12.31
C LEU A 232 -28.71 -19.26 -13.09
N ASN A 233 -29.16 -19.63 -14.29
CA ASN A 233 -28.42 -20.52 -15.18
C ASN A 233 -27.13 -19.87 -15.69
N ALA A 234 -27.19 -18.62 -16.14
CA ALA A 234 -26.01 -17.87 -16.54
C ALA A 234 -25.05 -17.64 -15.36
N TRP A 235 -25.56 -17.27 -14.18
CA TRP A 235 -24.77 -17.15 -12.95
C TRP A 235 -24.02 -18.44 -12.62
N LYS A 236 -24.71 -19.59 -12.68
CA LYS A 236 -24.10 -20.91 -12.48
C LYS A 236 -22.99 -21.15 -13.50
N GLN A 237 -23.23 -20.86 -14.78
CA GLN A 237 -22.23 -21.03 -15.83
C GLN A 237 -20.97 -20.18 -15.58
N TRP A 238 -21.12 -18.89 -15.24
CA TRP A 238 -20.01 -18.01 -14.89
C TRP A 238 -19.23 -18.51 -13.67
N THR A 239 -19.94 -18.87 -12.60
CA THR A 239 -19.32 -19.28 -11.32
C THR A 239 -18.63 -20.63 -11.37
N THR A 240 -19.08 -21.57 -12.22
CA THR A 240 -18.43 -22.87 -12.39
C THR A 240 -17.29 -22.86 -13.41
N SER A 241 -17.34 -21.96 -14.40
CA SER A 241 -16.41 -22.00 -15.54
C SER A 241 -15.14 -21.20 -15.31
N LEU A 242 -15.21 -20.09 -14.56
CA LEU A 242 -14.04 -19.25 -14.30
C LEU A 242 -13.24 -19.74 -13.09
N LYS A 243 -11.93 -19.93 -13.27
CA LYS A 243 -10.96 -20.22 -12.19
C LYS A 243 -10.40 -18.94 -11.55
N VAL A 244 -11.23 -17.90 -11.44
CA VAL A 244 -10.81 -16.53 -11.07
C VAL A 244 -11.19 -16.16 -9.64
N GLY A 245 -10.95 -14.91 -9.25
CA GLY A 245 -11.33 -14.35 -7.96
C GLY A 245 -12.83 -14.26 -7.70
N LYS A 246 -13.29 -13.16 -7.10
CA LYS A 246 -14.68 -13.02 -6.66
C LYS A 246 -15.59 -12.57 -7.81
N ILE A 247 -16.76 -13.19 -7.94
CA ILE A 247 -17.76 -12.88 -8.96
C ILE A 247 -18.93 -12.10 -8.33
N PHE A 248 -19.32 -11.01 -8.96
CA PHE A 248 -20.35 -10.08 -8.51
C PHE A 248 -21.52 -10.10 -9.48
N LEU A 249 -22.73 -9.97 -8.94
CA LEU A 249 -23.97 -9.81 -9.72
C LEU A 249 -24.08 -8.33 -10.15
N GLY A 250 -23.80 -8.02 -11.41
CA GLY A 250 -23.92 -6.67 -11.96
C GLY A 250 -25.35 -6.32 -12.35
N LEU A 251 -25.91 -5.26 -11.77
CA LEU A 251 -27.30 -4.85 -11.93
C LEU A 251 -27.43 -3.34 -12.18
N PRO A 252 -28.51 -2.91 -12.87
CA PRO A 252 -28.89 -1.51 -12.90
C PRO A 252 -29.49 -1.10 -11.54
N ALA A 253 -29.08 0.05 -11.02
CA ALA A 253 -29.55 0.54 -9.72
C ALA A 253 -30.93 1.21 -9.78
N SER A 254 -31.51 1.41 -10.97
CA SER A 254 -32.86 1.91 -11.17
C SER A 254 -33.47 1.33 -12.45
N PRO A 255 -34.81 1.36 -12.60
CA PRO A 255 -35.48 0.94 -13.84
C PRO A 255 -35.07 1.76 -15.07
N THR A 256 -34.52 2.97 -14.88
CA THR A 256 -34.12 3.88 -15.95
C THR A 256 -32.62 3.87 -16.23
N ALA A 257 -31.82 3.15 -15.44
CA ALA A 257 -30.36 3.12 -15.58
C ALA A 257 -29.90 2.39 -16.86
N THR A 258 -30.70 1.42 -17.33
CA THR A 258 -30.44 0.60 -18.51
C THR A 258 -31.72 0.36 -19.29
N VAL A 259 -31.61 -0.26 -20.47
CA VAL A 259 -32.78 -0.55 -21.33
C VAL A 259 -33.63 -1.68 -20.76
N SER A 260 -32.99 -2.68 -20.14
CA SER A 260 -33.69 -3.81 -19.51
C SER A 260 -32.81 -4.49 -18.44
N GLY A 261 -33.38 -5.45 -17.71
CA GLY A 261 -32.67 -6.24 -16.69
C GLY A 261 -32.70 -5.68 -15.27
N TYR A 262 -33.52 -4.65 -14.99
CA TYR A 262 -33.76 -4.18 -13.63
C TYR A 262 -34.51 -5.21 -12.80
N ILE A 263 -34.07 -5.42 -11.57
CA ILE A 263 -34.65 -6.37 -10.62
C ILE A 263 -35.18 -5.61 -9.41
N PRO A 264 -36.47 -5.70 -9.08
CA PRO A 264 -37.00 -5.18 -7.82
C PRO A 264 -36.26 -5.75 -6.60
N VAL A 265 -36.02 -4.93 -5.57
CA VAL A 265 -35.16 -5.32 -4.43
C VAL A 265 -35.77 -6.45 -3.60
N ASP A 266 -37.10 -6.44 -3.44
CA ASP A 266 -37.85 -7.51 -2.78
C ASP A 266 -37.62 -8.85 -3.49
N LEU A 267 -37.74 -8.89 -4.83
CA LEU A 267 -37.47 -10.10 -5.62
C LEU A 267 -35.99 -10.51 -5.59
N LEU A 268 -35.07 -9.54 -5.68
CA LEU A 268 -33.63 -9.78 -5.58
C LEU A 268 -33.30 -10.46 -4.23
N THR A 269 -33.84 -9.94 -3.13
CA THR A 269 -33.57 -10.45 -1.78
C THR A 269 -34.27 -11.78 -1.50
N SER A 270 -35.51 -11.97 -1.95
CA SER A 270 -36.29 -13.18 -1.67
C SER A 270 -35.95 -14.38 -2.56
N GLU A 271 -35.64 -14.17 -3.84
CA GLU A 271 -35.52 -15.27 -4.82
C GLU A 271 -34.10 -15.48 -5.35
N ILE A 272 -33.30 -14.42 -5.48
CA ILE A 272 -32.01 -14.49 -6.18
C ILE A 272 -30.83 -14.58 -5.20
N LEU A 273 -30.74 -13.64 -4.24
CA LEU A 273 -29.60 -13.55 -3.32
C LEU A 273 -29.41 -14.84 -2.51
N GLY A 274 -30.51 -15.48 -2.06
CA GLY A 274 -30.45 -16.74 -1.35
C GLY A 274 -29.78 -17.88 -2.14
N VAL A 275 -29.95 -17.89 -3.47
CA VAL A 275 -29.38 -18.92 -4.36
C VAL A 275 -27.93 -18.57 -4.73
N ILE A 276 -27.67 -17.35 -5.17
CA ILE A 276 -26.34 -16.99 -5.69
C ILE A 276 -25.26 -16.92 -4.59
N LYS A 277 -25.66 -16.62 -3.35
CA LYS A 277 -24.76 -16.64 -2.17
C LYS A 277 -24.24 -18.05 -1.85
N MET A 278 -24.85 -19.10 -2.39
CA MET A 278 -24.35 -20.47 -2.25
C MET A 278 -23.08 -20.74 -3.08
N SER A 279 -22.79 -19.90 -4.09
CA SER A 279 -21.56 -20.02 -4.88
C SER A 279 -20.34 -19.60 -4.07
N SER A 280 -19.30 -20.45 -4.00
CA SER A 280 -18.11 -20.22 -3.17
C SER A 280 -17.29 -18.97 -3.57
N ASN A 281 -17.37 -18.57 -4.84
CA ASN A 281 -16.76 -17.38 -5.39
C ASN A 281 -17.69 -16.15 -5.43
N TYR A 282 -18.89 -16.21 -4.82
CA TYR A 282 -19.73 -15.03 -4.65
C TYR A 282 -18.97 -13.91 -3.93
N GLY A 283 -18.94 -12.75 -4.57
CA GLY A 283 -18.30 -11.53 -4.10
C GLY A 283 -19.26 -10.48 -3.58
N GLY A 284 -20.47 -10.40 -4.15
CA GLY A 284 -21.44 -9.36 -3.81
C GLY A 284 -22.24 -8.89 -5.03
N VAL A 285 -22.65 -7.63 -5.01
CA VAL A 285 -23.44 -6.98 -6.08
C VAL A 285 -22.64 -5.81 -6.66
N MET A 286 -22.72 -5.60 -7.98
CA MET A 286 -22.19 -4.41 -8.64
C MET A 286 -23.38 -3.58 -9.17
N LEU A 287 -23.33 -2.27 -8.99
CA LEU A 287 -24.39 -1.36 -9.40
C LEU A 287 -23.93 -0.38 -10.47
N TRP A 288 -24.67 -0.37 -11.58
CA TRP A 288 -24.64 0.68 -12.60
C TRP A 288 -25.85 1.61 -12.41
N ALA A 289 -25.69 2.86 -11.99
CA ALA A 289 -24.48 3.51 -11.48
C ALA A 289 -24.80 4.32 -10.20
N ARG A 290 -23.81 5.05 -9.66
CA ARG A 290 -23.97 5.84 -8.42
C ARG A 290 -25.11 6.85 -8.51
N TYR A 291 -25.30 7.49 -9.66
CA TYR A 291 -26.40 8.41 -9.91
C TYR A 291 -27.77 7.78 -9.62
N ASP A 292 -28.03 6.63 -10.23
CA ASP A 292 -29.28 5.87 -10.11
C ASP A 292 -29.46 5.35 -8.68
N ASP A 293 -28.40 4.82 -8.09
CA ASP A 293 -28.43 4.32 -6.71
C ASP A 293 -28.70 5.43 -5.69
N ARG A 294 -28.20 6.66 -5.94
CA ARG A 294 -28.51 7.83 -5.12
C ARG A 294 -30.00 8.14 -5.12
N LYS A 295 -30.67 7.97 -6.26
CA LYS A 295 -32.10 8.28 -6.44
C LYS A 295 -33.01 7.18 -5.93
N SER A 296 -32.70 5.93 -6.27
CA SER A 296 -33.55 4.78 -5.92
C SER A 296 -33.32 4.29 -4.50
N GLY A 297 -32.12 4.49 -3.94
CA GLY A 297 -31.71 3.88 -2.68
C GLY A 297 -31.49 2.36 -2.77
N TYR A 298 -31.24 1.83 -3.97
CA TYR A 298 -31.16 0.38 -4.23
C TYR A 298 -30.17 -0.35 -3.31
N SER A 299 -28.94 0.17 -3.20
CA SER A 299 -27.89 -0.35 -2.31
C SER A 299 -28.30 -0.33 -0.85
N LYS A 300 -29.02 0.71 -0.42
CA LYS A 300 -29.51 0.83 0.95
C LYS A 300 -30.52 -0.28 1.25
N MET A 301 -31.45 -0.53 0.33
CA MET A 301 -32.48 -1.56 0.48
C MET A 301 -31.91 -2.98 0.42
N ILE A 302 -30.82 -3.22 -0.33
CA ILE A 302 -30.11 -4.51 -0.31
C ILE A 302 -29.44 -4.75 1.06
N LEU A 303 -28.85 -3.70 1.65
CA LEU A 303 -28.13 -3.77 2.93
C LEU A 303 -29.07 -3.83 4.15
N GLU A 304 -30.30 -3.34 4.03
CA GLU A 304 -31.31 -3.39 5.09
C GLU A 304 -32.03 -4.75 5.07
N ASP A 305 -31.68 -5.63 6.01
CA ASP A 305 -32.17 -7.01 6.14
C ASP A 305 -33.69 -7.05 6.41
N HIS A 306 -34.51 -7.11 5.37
CA HIS A 306 -35.96 -7.27 5.48
C HIS A 306 -36.35 -8.74 5.74
N VAL A 307 -36.11 -9.22 6.97
CA VAL A 307 -36.68 -10.48 7.44
C VAL A 307 -38.17 -10.27 7.76
N CYS A 308 -39.04 -10.60 6.81
CA CYS A 308 -40.48 -10.79 7.06
C CYS A 308 -40.80 -12.30 7.01
N THR A 309 -41.09 -12.91 8.16
CA THR A 309 -41.59 -14.30 8.22
C THR A 309 -43.12 -14.35 8.11
N GLN A 310 -43.65 -14.94 7.05
CA GLN A 310 -45.07 -15.31 6.95
C GLN A 310 -45.33 -16.63 7.70
N GLN A 311 -46.25 -16.65 8.66
CA GLN A 311 -46.69 -17.86 9.35
C GLN A 311 -47.75 -18.60 8.53
N THR A 312 -47.44 -19.83 8.13
CA THR A 312 -48.44 -20.82 7.72
C THR A 312 -48.75 -21.79 8.86
N GLN A 313 -50.04 -22.08 9.02
CA GLN A 313 -50.70 -22.82 10.09
C GLN A 313 -50.26 -24.31 10.12
N PHE A 314 -49.73 -24.82 11.25
CA PHE A 314 -49.25 -26.21 11.36
C PHE A 314 -50.13 -27.10 12.26
N LYS A 315 -50.28 -28.38 11.86
CA LYS A 315 -50.56 -29.50 12.78
C LYS A 315 -49.47 -29.55 13.85
N CYS A 316 -49.82 -29.36 15.12
CA CYS A 316 -48.86 -29.32 16.23
C CYS A 316 -48.00 -30.59 16.36
N ARG A 317 -48.55 -31.79 16.05
CA ARG A 317 -47.87 -33.08 16.24
C ARG A 317 -48.21 -34.06 15.11
N GLY A 318 -47.21 -34.78 14.59
CA GLY A 318 -47.38 -35.84 13.58
C GLY A 318 -47.90 -37.16 14.17
N HIS A 319 -48.35 -38.08 13.32
CA HIS A 319 -48.91 -39.39 13.71
C HIS A 319 -47.96 -40.27 14.53
N ASN A 320 -46.63 -40.05 14.44
CA ASN A 320 -45.61 -40.91 15.06
C ASN A 320 -45.22 -40.54 16.51
N ASN A 321 -45.82 -39.50 17.10
CA ASN A 321 -45.60 -39.17 18.51
C ASN A 321 -46.62 -39.96 19.36
N GLY A 322 -46.16 -41.00 20.05
CA GLY A 322 -47.00 -41.81 20.96
C GLY A 322 -47.28 -41.10 22.29
N PHE A 323 -48.37 -41.49 22.95
CA PHE A 323 -48.62 -41.13 24.35
C PHE A 323 -48.15 -42.27 25.26
N VAL A 324 -47.67 -41.92 26.45
CA VAL A 324 -47.29 -42.89 27.50
C VAL A 324 -48.37 -42.88 28.56
N GLU A 325 -48.92 -44.06 28.83
CA GLU A 325 -49.92 -44.26 29.87
C GLU A 325 -49.27 -44.25 31.26
N SER A 326 -49.94 -43.64 32.24
CA SER A 326 -49.56 -43.70 33.65
C SER A 326 -50.80 -43.65 34.55
N PHE A 327 -50.71 -44.32 35.70
CA PHE A 327 -51.77 -44.40 36.70
C PHE A 327 -51.45 -43.48 37.89
N GLY A 328 -52.42 -42.66 38.30
CA GLY A 328 -52.22 -41.69 39.37
C GLY A 328 -53.24 -40.55 39.30
N TYR A 329 -52.92 -39.42 39.93
CA TYR A 329 -53.77 -38.24 39.93
C TYR A 329 -52.93 -36.98 39.64
N MET A 330 -53.53 -36.05 38.89
CA MET A 330 -52.94 -34.74 38.64
C MET A 330 -53.24 -33.84 39.84
N ALA A 331 -52.21 -33.27 40.46
CA ALA A 331 -52.35 -32.38 41.62
C ALA A 331 -52.91 -31.00 41.23
N THR A 332 -52.90 -30.66 39.94
CA THR A 332 -53.43 -29.42 39.38
C THR A 332 -54.70 -29.72 38.58
N ALA A 333 -55.74 -28.92 38.76
CA ALA A 333 -56.96 -29.01 37.95
C ALA A 333 -56.63 -28.81 36.47
N GLY A 334 -57.03 -29.75 35.62
CA GLY A 334 -56.87 -29.65 34.17
C GLY A 334 -58.03 -28.90 33.52
N PHE A 335 -57.83 -28.41 32.31
CA PHE A 335 -58.86 -27.76 31.50
C PHE A 335 -59.87 -28.81 30.98
N VAL A 336 -61.15 -28.60 31.25
CA VAL A 336 -62.25 -29.46 30.80
C VAL A 336 -62.78 -28.96 29.46
N VAL A 337 -62.87 -29.84 28.46
CA VAL A 337 -63.20 -29.48 27.07
C VAL A 337 -64.67 -29.76 26.71
N SER A 338 -65.44 -30.48 27.53
CA SER A 338 -66.89 -30.74 27.30
C SER A 338 -67.53 -31.51 28.48
N GLU A 339 -68.77 -31.19 28.85
CA GLU A 339 -69.61 -31.92 29.84
C GLU A 339 -70.76 -32.74 29.22
N SER A 340 -70.93 -32.79 27.90
CA SER A 340 -72.08 -33.49 27.30
C SER A 340 -71.93 -35.02 27.39
N GLU A 341 -72.82 -35.69 28.14
CA GLU A 341 -72.80 -37.14 28.40
C GLU A 341 -72.96 -38.05 27.16
N SER A 342 -73.27 -37.51 25.98
CA SER A 342 -73.62 -38.31 24.79
C SER A 342 -72.53 -38.45 23.72
N ILE A 343 -71.35 -37.84 23.88
CA ILE A 343 -70.28 -37.90 22.85
C ILE A 343 -69.04 -38.61 23.40
N ARG A 344 -68.71 -39.75 22.79
CA ARG A 344 -67.43 -40.45 22.97
C ARG A 344 -66.34 -39.61 22.30
N GLN A 345 -65.69 -38.71 23.04
CA GLN A 345 -64.70 -37.77 22.47
C GLN A 345 -63.29 -38.38 22.46
N CYS A 346 -62.59 -38.25 21.34
CA CYS A 346 -61.18 -38.66 21.23
C CYS A 346 -60.28 -37.61 21.88
N CYS A 347 -60.14 -37.63 23.21
CA CYS A 347 -59.27 -36.70 23.96
C CYS A 347 -57.83 -36.65 23.42
N GLU A 348 -57.36 -37.76 22.84
CA GLU A 348 -56.10 -37.84 22.13
C GLU A 348 -55.99 -36.86 20.96
N VAL A 349 -57.03 -36.77 20.12
CA VAL A 349 -57.05 -35.90 18.94
C VAL A 349 -57.04 -34.43 19.35
N ILE A 350 -57.80 -34.10 20.39
CA ILE A 350 -57.86 -32.74 20.95
C ILE A 350 -56.49 -32.35 21.50
N CYS A 351 -55.84 -33.23 22.27
CA CYS A 351 -54.49 -32.99 22.78
C CYS A 351 -53.43 -32.91 21.67
N ARG A 352 -53.54 -33.72 20.61
CA ARG A 352 -52.62 -33.67 19.45
C ARG A 352 -52.69 -32.34 18.71
N ASN A 353 -53.88 -31.78 18.57
CA ASN A 353 -54.11 -30.50 17.87
C ASN A 353 -53.84 -29.28 18.75
N ASN A 354 -53.65 -29.45 20.06
CA ASN A 354 -53.30 -28.38 20.98
C ASN A 354 -51.80 -28.46 21.37
N CYS A 355 -50.99 -27.55 20.80
CA CYS A 355 -49.53 -27.48 21.03
C CYS A 355 -49.14 -27.31 22.50
N SER A 356 -50.04 -26.78 23.33
CA SER A 356 -49.83 -26.55 24.76
C SER A 356 -50.18 -27.77 25.62
N CYS A 357 -50.89 -28.76 25.08
CA CYS A 357 -51.25 -29.98 25.80
C CYS A 357 -50.02 -30.88 26.01
N ASP A 358 -49.80 -31.33 27.25
CA ASP A 358 -48.72 -32.24 27.65
C ASP A 358 -49.27 -33.56 28.24
N ALA A 359 -50.52 -33.56 28.73
CA ALA A 359 -51.24 -34.76 29.14
C ALA A 359 -52.77 -34.65 28.96
N TYR A 360 -53.47 -35.79 28.88
CA TYR A 360 -54.94 -35.85 28.89
C TYR A 360 -55.50 -37.09 29.60
N ALA A 361 -56.77 -37.01 30.01
CA ALA A 361 -57.55 -38.12 30.58
C ALA A 361 -59.06 -37.94 30.29
N PRO A 362 -59.84 -39.03 30.20
CA PRO A 362 -61.29 -38.93 30.18
C PRO A 362 -61.83 -38.45 31.55
N LEU A 363 -62.95 -37.72 31.53
CA LEU A 363 -63.65 -37.27 32.75
C LEU A 363 -64.39 -38.42 33.42
N ASN A 364 -65.08 -39.27 32.65
CA ASN A 364 -65.70 -40.49 33.14
C ASN A 364 -64.95 -41.73 32.63
N PHE A 365 -64.40 -42.52 33.56
CA PHE A 365 -63.56 -43.68 33.27
C PHE A 365 -64.33 -44.95 32.87
N VAL A 366 -65.66 -44.97 33.08
CA VAL A 366 -66.51 -46.13 32.78
C VAL A 366 -67.01 -46.11 31.33
N ASN A 367 -67.38 -44.93 30.82
CA ASN A 367 -67.93 -44.74 29.48
C ASN A 367 -67.03 -43.89 28.53
N ASN A 368 -65.91 -43.35 29.02
CA ASN A 368 -64.99 -42.45 28.30
C ASN A 368 -65.67 -41.18 27.76
N THR A 369 -66.60 -40.59 28.50
CA THR A 369 -67.22 -39.30 28.15
C THR A 369 -66.53 -38.12 28.84
N GLY A 370 -66.43 -37.01 28.10
CA GLY A 370 -65.72 -35.79 28.52
C GLY A 370 -64.18 -35.91 28.50
N CYS A 371 -63.48 -34.80 28.29
CA CYS A 371 -62.02 -34.74 28.25
C CYS A 371 -61.45 -33.68 29.19
N GLN A 372 -60.41 -34.06 29.92
CA GLN A 372 -59.59 -33.14 30.70
C GLN A 372 -58.15 -33.12 30.15
N LEU A 373 -57.61 -31.92 29.93
CA LEU A 373 -56.27 -31.67 29.36
C LEU A 373 -55.39 -30.93 30.37
N TRP A 374 -54.08 -31.20 30.33
CA TRP A 374 -53.08 -30.50 31.14
C TRP A 374 -51.96 -29.94 30.27
N SER A 375 -51.48 -28.75 30.64
CA SER A 375 -50.33 -28.10 30.01
C SER A 375 -49.01 -28.52 30.63
N LYS A 376 -47.90 -28.16 29.97
CA LYS A 376 -46.54 -28.37 30.49
C LYS A 376 -46.39 -27.80 31.91
N GLY A 377 -45.78 -28.59 32.80
CA GLY A 377 -45.51 -28.20 34.20
C GLY A 377 -46.56 -28.66 35.21
N ALA A 378 -47.66 -29.30 34.78
CA ALA A 378 -48.64 -29.88 35.68
C ALA A 378 -48.04 -31.02 36.53
N ARG A 379 -48.31 -31.03 37.84
CA ARG A 379 -47.69 -31.96 38.79
C ARG A 379 -48.48 -33.26 38.86
N PHE A 380 -47.91 -34.35 38.38
CA PHE A 380 -48.49 -35.69 38.45
C PHE A 380 -47.98 -36.45 39.68
N ILE A 381 -48.88 -37.05 40.44
CA ILE A 381 -48.54 -37.95 41.55
C ILE A 381 -48.87 -39.36 41.09
N ARG A 382 -47.82 -40.16 40.89
CA ARG A 382 -47.95 -41.54 40.42
C ARG A 382 -48.44 -42.43 41.55
N GLY A 383 -49.44 -43.26 41.28
CA GLY A 383 -49.97 -44.22 42.23
C GLY A 383 -49.83 -45.66 41.72
N SER A 384 -49.78 -46.61 42.66
CA SER A 384 -49.34 -47.98 42.39
C SER A 384 -50.47 -48.98 42.13
N SER A 385 -51.71 -48.52 41.92
CA SER A 385 -52.90 -49.39 41.88
C SER A 385 -53.72 -49.19 40.61
N ALA A 386 -54.26 -50.29 40.07
CA ALA A 386 -55.04 -50.33 38.81
C ALA A 386 -56.42 -49.63 38.91
N ASN A 387 -56.85 -49.27 40.12
CA ASN A 387 -58.11 -48.54 40.38
C ASN A 387 -57.96 -47.01 40.35
N LEU A 388 -56.79 -46.48 39.99
CA LEU A 388 -56.51 -45.05 39.91
C LEU A 388 -56.73 -44.49 38.49
N GLN A 389 -56.99 -43.18 38.38
CA GLN A 389 -57.25 -42.51 37.11
C GLN A 389 -56.08 -42.73 36.12
N ARG A 390 -56.46 -43.02 34.88
CA ARG A 390 -55.53 -43.24 33.77
C ARG A 390 -55.25 -41.92 33.05
N VAL A 391 -53.98 -41.50 33.04
CA VAL A 391 -53.53 -40.26 32.42
C VAL A 391 -52.51 -40.56 31.33
N TYR A 392 -52.66 -39.94 30.17
CA TYR A 392 -51.82 -40.12 28.99
C TYR A 392 -50.91 -38.91 28.79
N PHE A 393 -49.59 -39.10 28.86
CA PHE A 393 -48.58 -38.05 28.70
C PHE A 393 -47.94 -38.08 27.31
N VAL A 394 -47.58 -36.92 26.76
CA VAL A 394 -46.84 -36.82 25.49
C VAL A 394 -45.44 -37.45 25.66
N LYS A 395 -45.07 -38.40 24.80
CA LYS A 395 -43.75 -39.05 24.83
C LYS A 395 -42.67 -38.08 24.33
N HIS A 396 -41.90 -37.50 25.24
CA HIS A 396 -40.71 -36.72 24.89
C HIS A 396 -39.53 -37.65 24.61
N LYS A 397 -39.08 -37.74 23.35
CA LYS A 397 -37.87 -38.48 22.98
C LYS A 397 -36.67 -37.60 23.29
N VAL A 398 -36.01 -37.83 24.42
CA VAL A 398 -34.80 -37.07 24.79
C VAL A 398 -33.67 -37.49 23.85
N ASN A 399 -33.42 -36.70 22.81
CA ASN A 399 -32.34 -36.95 21.87
C ASN A 399 -31.02 -36.47 22.48
N LYS A 400 -30.13 -37.39 22.87
CA LYS A 400 -28.79 -37.09 23.41
C LYS A 400 -27.76 -36.73 22.33
N TRP A 401 -28.20 -36.30 21.16
CA TRP A 401 -27.34 -35.93 20.03
C TRP A 401 -26.32 -34.83 20.38
N TRP A 402 -26.67 -33.95 21.33
CA TRP A 402 -25.80 -32.90 21.86
C TRP A 402 -24.52 -33.44 22.51
N ILE A 403 -24.50 -34.68 23.01
CA ILE A 403 -23.28 -35.31 23.56
C ILE A 403 -22.26 -35.56 22.44
N TRP A 404 -22.71 -36.05 21.28
CA TRP A 404 -21.85 -36.26 20.11
C TRP A 404 -21.43 -34.95 19.45
N LEU A 405 -22.29 -33.92 19.55
CA LEU A 405 -21.97 -32.58 19.06
C LEU A 405 -20.88 -31.91 19.92
N ILE A 406 -20.87 -32.10 21.24
CA ILE A 406 -19.81 -31.58 22.13
C ILE A 406 -18.47 -32.25 21.82
N ILE A 407 -18.45 -33.57 21.62
CA ILE A 407 -17.22 -34.32 21.29
C ILE A 407 -16.73 -33.96 19.88
N GLY A 408 -17.64 -33.80 18.91
CA GLY A 408 -17.33 -33.43 17.54
C GLY A 408 -16.81 -31.99 17.42
N VAL A 409 -17.45 -31.03 18.09
CA VAL A 409 -17.02 -29.62 18.09
C VAL A 409 -15.72 -29.45 18.86
N GLY A 410 -15.54 -30.14 19.99
CA GLY A 410 -14.30 -30.10 20.77
C GLY A 410 -13.09 -30.59 19.97
N THR A 411 -13.24 -31.71 19.24
CA THR A 411 -12.18 -32.25 18.39
C THR A 411 -11.94 -31.39 17.14
N ALA A 412 -13.00 -30.90 16.51
CA ALA A 412 -12.92 -30.02 15.34
C ALA A 412 -12.33 -28.63 15.63
N VAL A 413 -12.35 -28.16 16.88
CA VAL A 413 -11.71 -26.88 17.27
C VAL A 413 -10.29 -27.10 17.80
N ALA A 414 -10.06 -28.17 18.55
CA ALA A 414 -8.75 -28.45 19.15
C ALA A 414 -7.68 -28.77 18.10
N ILE A 415 -8.02 -29.58 17.08
CA ILE A 415 -7.05 -30.00 16.06
C ILE A 415 -6.59 -28.83 15.18
N PRO A 416 -7.48 -27.98 14.61
CA PRO A 416 -7.07 -26.79 13.88
C PRO A 416 -6.36 -25.77 14.76
N SER A 417 -6.74 -25.63 16.04
CA SER A 417 -6.05 -24.72 16.97
C SER A 417 -4.62 -25.17 17.26
N PHE A 418 -4.40 -26.48 17.44
CA PHE A 418 -3.05 -27.04 17.63
C PHE A 418 -2.21 -26.96 16.34
N CYS A 419 -2.83 -27.24 15.19
CA CYS A 419 -2.20 -27.09 13.87
C CYS A 419 -1.87 -25.63 13.57
N TYR A 420 -2.75 -24.69 13.92
CA TYR A 420 -2.54 -23.25 13.77
C TYR A 420 -1.45 -22.75 14.70
N LEU A 421 -1.44 -23.18 15.97
CA LEU A 421 -0.39 -22.84 16.92
C LEU A 421 0.97 -23.37 16.45
N TYR A 422 1.03 -24.63 16.01
CA TYR A 422 2.23 -25.21 15.42
C TYR A 422 2.66 -24.45 14.15
N PHE A 423 1.72 -24.07 13.28
CA PHE A 423 1.99 -23.28 12.08
C PHE A 423 2.53 -21.89 12.42
N VAL A 424 1.95 -21.18 13.40
CA VAL A 424 2.41 -19.86 13.84
C VAL A 424 3.78 -19.96 14.49
N LEU A 425 4.02 -20.92 15.38
CA LEU A 425 5.33 -21.14 16.00
C LEU A 425 6.38 -21.50 14.96
N ARG A 426 6.05 -22.36 13.99
CA ARG A 426 6.93 -22.71 12.87
C ARG A 426 7.19 -21.50 11.96
N ARG A 427 6.19 -20.67 11.70
CA ARG A 427 6.32 -19.45 10.87
C ARG A 427 7.18 -18.41 11.58
N GLN A 428 7.02 -18.22 12.89
CA GLN A 428 7.87 -17.32 13.68
C GLN A 428 9.31 -17.83 13.79
N TYR A 429 9.51 -19.15 13.99
CA TYR A 429 10.83 -19.76 13.99
C TYR A 429 11.51 -19.63 12.63
N LYS A 430 10.82 -20.00 11.55
CA LYS A 430 11.32 -19.84 10.18
C LYS A 430 11.60 -18.39 9.83
N ALA A 431 10.74 -17.45 10.20
CA ALA A 431 10.98 -16.01 9.99
C ALA A 431 12.20 -15.49 10.77
N LYS A 432 12.43 -15.98 12.00
CA LYS A 432 13.60 -15.63 12.82
C LYS A 432 14.89 -16.18 12.22
N VAL A 433 14.86 -17.43 11.74
CA VAL A 433 15.98 -18.06 11.03
C VAL A 433 16.25 -17.37 9.69
N ASP A 434 15.23 -17.08 8.89
CA ASP A 434 15.37 -16.39 7.59
C ASP A 434 15.86 -14.96 7.77
N ARG A 435 15.45 -14.23 8.83
CA ARG A 435 16.00 -12.91 9.16
C ARG A 435 17.48 -13.00 9.49
N LYS A 436 17.88 -13.95 10.33
CA LYS A 436 19.29 -14.17 10.70
C LYS A 436 20.14 -14.60 9.49
N MET A 437 19.60 -15.46 8.63
CA MET A 437 20.26 -15.93 7.40
C MET A 437 20.39 -14.82 6.36
N ARG A 438 19.38 -13.95 6.17
CA ARG A 438 19.47 -12.78 5.29
C ARG A 438 20.49 -11.75 5.80
N GLN A 439 20.51 -11.50 7.11
CA GLN A 439 21.53 -10.64 7.71
C GLN A 439 22.95 -11.22 7.52
N MET A 440 23.14 -12.53 7.74
CA MET A 440 24.42 -13.20 7.49
C MET A 440 24.83 -13.21 6.01
N LYS A 441 23.89 -13.43 5.08
CA LYS A 441 24.16 -13.42 3.64
C LYS A 441 24.57 -12.03 3.15
N LEU A 442 23.91 -10.99 3.64
CA LEU A 442 24.24 -9.61 3.29
C LEU A 442 25.57 -9.17 3.92
N LEU A 443 25.90 -9.67 5.11
CA LEU A 443 27.23 -9.50 5.72
C LEU A 443 28.32 -10.17 4.90
N ALA A 444 28.08 -11.39 4.42
CA ALA A 444 29.00 -12.13 3.56
C ALA A 444 29.18 -11.49 2.17
N GLU A 445 28.12 -10.87 1.63
CA GLU A 445 28.17 -10.10 0.38
C GLU A 445 28.96 -8.78 0.52
N VAL A 446 28.85 -8.10 1.68
CA VAL A 446 29.54 -6.82 1.96
C VAL A 446 31.00 -7.06 2.39
N GLY A 447 31.27 -8.10 3.17
CA GLY A 447 32.58 -8.45 3.73
C GLY A 447 33.28 -9.61 3.03
N GLY A 448 33.25 -9.65 1.69
CA GLY A 448 33.88 -10.71 0.91
C GLY A 448 35.34 -10.98 1.33
N ASN A 449 35.63 -12.24 1.67
CA ASN A 449 36.93 -12.86 2.01
C ASN A 449 37.65 -12.44 3.31
N ALA A 450 37.02 -11.69 4.21
CA ALA A 450 37.65 -11.34 5.51
C ALA A 450 37.16 -12.16 6.73
N MET A 451 36.18 -13.05 6.59
CA MET A 451 35.50 -13.67 7.76
C MET A 451 35.34 -15.19 7.65
N GLY A 452 36.45 -15.90 7.50
CA GLY A 452 36.52 -17.35 7.67
C GLY A 452 36.76 -17.72 9.14
N ASN A 453 35.76 -17.59 10.01
CA ASN A 453 35.59 -18.33 11.29
C ASN A 453 34.65 -17.56 12.23
N TYR A 454 33.35 -17.78 12.11
CA TYR A 454 32.40 -17.39 13.18
C TYR A 454 31.49 -18.56 13.52
N GLY A 455 32.12 -19.64 13.98
CA GLY A 455 31.49 -20.73 14.69
C GLY A 455 32.26 -20.98 15.99
N LYS A 456 31.69 -20.52 17.12
CA LYS A 456 32.15 -20.65 18.52
C LYS A 456 33.16 -19.60 19.00
N ALA A 457 32.70 -18.67 19.84
CA ALA A 457 33.38 -18.36 21.10
C ALA A 457 32.48 -17.52 22.03
N LYS A 458 32.48 -17.93 23.31
CA LYS A 458 31.98 -17.21 24.48
C LYS A 458 32.84 -15.96 24.74
N ARG A 459 32.22 -14.95 25.36
CA ARG A 459 32.81 -13.76 25.99
C ARG A 459 34.23 -13.96 26.56
N THR A 460 35.12 -12.99 26.31
CA THR A 460 35.99 -12.37 27.32
C THR A 460 36.51 -11.02 26.80
N LYS A 461 36.38 -9.97 27.62
CA LYS A 461 37.13 -8.71 27.47
C LYS A 461 38.58 -9.00 27.89
N LYS A 462 39.56 -8.81 27.00
CA LYS A 462 40.94 -8.43 27.39
C LYS A 462 41.75 -7.92 26.17
N ASP A 463 42.46 -6.83 26.42
CA ASP A 463 43.56 -6.20 25.67
C ASP A 463 43.34 -5.75 24.21
N GLY A 464 43.15 -4.44 24.05
CA GLY A 464 44.23 -3.59 23.53
C GLY A 464 44.74 -3.83 22.11
N LYS A 465 43.95 -4.42 21.21
CA LYS A 465 44.29 -4.50 19.79
C LYS A 465 43.02 -4.35 18.94
N THR A 466 42.75 -3.12 18.51
CA THR A 466 41.67 -2.80 17.54
C THR A 466 41.99 -3.47 16.21
N THR A 467 41.36 -4.61 15.94
CA THR A 467 41.23 -5.08 14.56
C THR A 467 40.28 -4.14 13.83
N ASN A 468 40.60 -3.79 12.57
CA ASN A 468 39.78 -2.96 11.67
C ASN A 468 38.49 -3.69 11.24
N GLU A 469 37.73 -4.21 12.21
CA GLU A 469 36.49 -4.93 11.97
C GLU A 469 35.31 -3.97 11.96
N ILE A 470 34.50 -4.06 10.91
CA ILE A 470 33.29 -3.27 10.71
C ILE A 470 32.20 -3.78 11.66
N GLU A 471 31.62 -2.87 12.45
CA GLU A 471 30.62 -3.22 13.46
C GLU A 471 29.18 -3.20 12.91
N ILE A 472 28.32 -4.08 13.44
CA ILE A 472 26.87 -4.04 13.20
C ILE A 472 26.20 -3.34 14.39
N PHE A 473 25.70 -2.14 14.16
CA PHE A 473 25.05 -1.34 15.20
C PHE A 473 23.57 -1.74 15.39
N ASN A 474 23.08 -1.68 16.63
CA ASN A 474 21.67 -1.80 16.95
C ASN A 474 20.96 -0.45 16.75
N LEU A 475 19.74 -0.45 16.19
CA LEU A 475 18.97 0.77 15.93
C LEU A 475 18.69 1.56 17.20
N GLU A 476 18.44 0.88 18.33
CA GLU A 476 18.23 1.52 19.63
C GLU A 476 19.44 2.35 20.08
N ASN A 477 20.66 1.82 19.87
CA ASN A 477 21.89 2.53 20.19
C ASN A 477 22.08 3.76 19.31
N ILE A 478 21.73 3.68 18.02
CA ILE A 478 21.81 4.80 17.07
C ILE A 478 20.80 5.90 17.43
N ILE A 479 19.57 5.51 17.77
CA ILE A 479 18.53 6.45 18.23
C ILE A 479 18.99 7.16 19.50
N ALA A 480 19.55 6.43 20.47
CA ALA A 480 20.10 7.05 21.68
C ALA A 480 21.27 7.99 21.36
N ALA A 481 22.22 7.55 20.53
CA ALA A 481 23.41 8.32 20.17
C ALA A 481 23.10 9.63 19.45
N THR A 482 22.01 9.68 18.68
CA THR A 482 21.59 10.86 17.91
C THR A 482 20.57 11.73 18.63
N ASN A 483 20.20 11.39 19.86
CA ASN A 483 19.06 11.98 20.57
C ASN A 483 17.78 11.95 19.72
N ASN A 484 17.41 10.75 19.28
CA ASN A 484 16.28 10.47 18.40
C ASN A 484 16.30 11.28 17.09
N TYR A 485 17.47 11.36 16.45
CA TYR A 485 17.69 12.14 15.22
C TYR A 485 17.28 13.62 15.38
N SER A 486 17.68 14.23 16.51
CA SER A 486 17.39 15.66 16.76
C SER A 486 17.87 16.54 15.60
N PRO A 487 17.08 17.54 15.16
CA PRO A 487 17.51 18.54 14.19
C PRO A 487 18.82 19.24 14.59
N ASP A 488 19.07 19.42 15.89
CA ASP A 488 20.29 20.05 16.41
C ASP A 488 21.55 19.23 16.11
N ASN A 489 21.38 17.92 15.90
CA ASN A 489 22.46 17.01 15.54
C ASN A 489 22.60 16.85 14.02
N LYS A 490 21.79 17.52 13.20
CA LYS A 490 21.85 17.36 11.75
C LYS A 490 23.08 18.08 11.18
N LEU A 491 23.98 17.32 10.55
CA LEU A 491 25.19 17.83 9.91
C LEU A 491 24.93 18.31 8.47
N GLY A 492 23.95 17.72 7.80
CA GLY A 492 23.59 18.06 6.43
C GLY A 492 22.56 17.10 5.85
N GLU A 493 22.07 17.40 4.65
CA GLU A 493 21.16 16.53 3.89
C GLU A 493 21.41 16.72 2.39
N GLY A 494 21.47 15.61 1.66
CA GLY A 494 21.55 15.60 0.20
C GLY A 494 20.57 14.59 -0.39
N GLY A 495 20.68 14.29 -1.69
CA GLY A 495 19.77 13.38 -2.40
C GLY A 495 19.70 11.95 -1.82
N PHE A 496 20.67 11.55 -1.00
CA PHE A 496 20.75 10.23 -0.37
C PHE A 496 20.27 10.21 1.09
N GLY A 497 19.74 11.32 1.59
CA GLY A 497 19.18 11.43 2.92
C GLY A 497 20.03 12.23 3.92
N PRO A 498 19.50 12.44 5.14
CA PRO A 498 20.14 13.27 6.16
C PRO A 498 21.31 12.56 6.87
N VAL A 499 22.29 13.37 7.26
CA VAL A 499 23.45 12.97 8.07
C VAL A 499 23.35 13.63 9.44
N TYR A 500 23.50 12.84 10.50
CA TYR A 500 23.44 13.31 11.89
C TYR A 500 24.77 13.05 12.60
N LYS A 501 25.13 13.95 13.51
CA LYS A 501 26.13 13.71 14.54
C LYS A 501 25.53 12.82 15.62
N GLY A 502 26.30 11.88 16.11
CA GLY A 502 25.94 11.06 17.25
C GLY A 502 27.11 10.86 18.20
N ASN A 503 26.79 10.54 19.45
CA ASN A 503 27.78 10.14 20.44
C ASN A 503 27.47 8.74 20.96
N LEU A 504 28.38 7.80 20.78
CA LEU A 504 28.23 6.44 21.29
C LEU A 504 28.40 6.40 22.82
N ILE A 505 28.00 5.29 23.44
CA ILE A 505 28.01 5.12 24.91
C ILE A 505 29.44 5.17 25.47
N ASP A 506 30.42 4.81 24.67
CA ASP A 506 31.85 4.88 24.98
C ASP A 506 32.46 6.28 24.74
N GLY A 507 31.66 7.26 24.32
CA GLY A 507 32.09 8.63 24.07
C GLY A 507 32.68 8.87 22.68
N GLN A 508 32.64 7.88 21.78
CA GLN A 508 33.09 8.06 20.40
C GLN A 508 32.09 8.89 19.59
N GLU A 509 32.56 10.01 19.02
CA GLU A 509 31.78 10.82 18.09
C GLU A 509 31.70 10.14 16.71
N ILE A 510 30.48 10.08 16.18
CA ILE A 510 30.18 9.41 14.91
C ILE A 510 29.31 10.28 14.01
N ALA A 511 29.40 10.04 12.70
CA ALA A 511 28.51 10.58 11.70
C ALA A 511 27.60 9.46 11.15
N ILE A 512 26.29 9.69 11.22
CA ILE A 512 25.27 8.70 10.90
C ILE A 512 24.52 9.17 9.66
N LYS A 513 24.75 8.49 8.54
CA LYS A 513 24.04 8.73 7.28
C LYS A 513 22.82 7.81 7.23
N ARG A 514 21.64 8.41 7.36
CA ARG A 514 20.37 7.69 7.30
C ARG A 514 19.83 7.76 5.88
N LEU A 515 19.82 6.62 5.19
CA LEU A 515 19.36 6.58 3.81
C LEU A 515 17.84 6.69 3.74
N SER A 516 17.34 7.33 2.67
CA SER A 516 15.91 7.56 2.48
C SER A 516 15.12 6.25 2.43
N ARG A 517 13.95 6.25 3.07
CA ARG A 517 13.00 5.11 3.10
C ARG A 517 12.22 4.94 1.79
N SER A 518 12.16 5.97 0.94
CA SER A 518 11.22 6.06 -0.19
C SER A 518 11.78 5.66 -1.55
N SER A 519 13.09 5.38 -1.68
CA SER A 519 13.69 5.04 -2.97
C SER A 519 14.00 3.54 -3.08
N GLY A 520 13.56 2.90 -4.18
CA GLY A 520 14.07 1.56 -4.56
C GLY A 520 15.59 1.56 -4.80
N GLN A 521 16.17 2.75 -4.94
CA GLN A 521 17.60 3.05 -5.06
C GLN A 521 18.37 2.85 -3.74
N GLY A 522 17.77 3.17 -2.59
CA GLY A 522 18.48 3.26 -1.30
C GLY A 522 19.13 1.95 -0.82
N VAL A 523 18.59 0.79 -1.20
CA VAL A 523 19.20 -0.53 -0.86
C VAL A 523 20.42 -0.81 -1.74
N THR A 524 20.34 -0.49 -3.03
CA THR A 524 21.46 -0.68 -3.97
C THR A 524 22.58 0.31 -3.67
N GLU A 525 22.23 1.55 -3.37
CA GLU A 525 23.16 2.60 -2.94
C GLU A 525 23.84 2.26 -1.63
N PHE A 526 23.08 1.82 -0.62
CA PHE A 526 23.63 1.30 0.64
C PHE A 526 24.67 0.21 0.39
N LYS A 527 24.33 -0.77 -0.46
CA LYS A 527 25.24 -1.89 -0.79
C LYS A 527 26.49 -1.42 -1.51
N ASN A 528 26.36 -0.51 -2.48
CA ASN A 528 27.49 0.01 -3.25
C ASN A 528 28.41 0.84 -2.36
N GLU A 529 27.86 1.78 -1.58
CA GLU A 529 28.61 2.64 -0.68
C GLU A 529 29.30 1.81 0.41
N ALA A 530 28.59 0.90 1.08
CA ALA A 530 29.19 -0.01 2.05
C ALA A 530 30.33 -0.82 1.43
N LYS A 531 30.10 -1.48 0.28
CA LYS A 531 31.09 -2.33 -0.39
C LYS A 531 32.34 -1.56 -0.84
N ILE A 532 32.19 -0.34 -1.32
CA ILE A 532 33.31 0.51 -1.75
C ILE A 532 34.10 0.97 -0.52
N MET A 533 33.42 1.46 0.52
CA MET A 533 34.08 1.97 1.72
C MET A 533 34.77 0.88 2.55
N VAL A 534 34.26 -0.36 2.53
CA VAL A 534 34.95 -1.53 3.11
C VAL A 534 36.28 -1.79 2.40
N LYS A 535 36.34 -1.56 1.08
CA LYS A 535 37.53 -1.81 0.25
C LYS A 535 38.54 -0.66 0.25
N LEU A 536 38.08 0.57 0.50
CA LEU A 536 38.89 1.80 0.42
C LEU A 536 39.25 2.34 1.81
N GLN A 537 39.82 1.50 2.67
CA GLN A 537 40.36 1.95 3.97
C GLN A 537 41.73 2.61 3.75
N HIS A 538 41.78 3.94 3.81
CA HIS A 538 43.01 4.73 3.65
C HIS A 538 43.02 5.89 4.64
N THR A 539 44.20 6.30 5.12
CA THR A 539 44.38 7.37 6.12
C THR A 539 43.75 8.71 5.72
N ASN A 540 43.61 8.97 4.43
CA ASN A 540 43.05 10.21 3.88
C ASN A 540 41.58 10.08 3.41
N LEU A 541 40.92 8.94 3.68
CA LEU A 541 39.51 8.72 3.35
C LEU A 541 38.72 8.52 4.65
N VAL A 542 37.49 9.05 4.69
CA VAL A 542 36.61 8.91 5.85
C VAL A 542 36.35 7.43 6.11
N ARG A 543 36.65 6.96 7.32
CA ARG A 543 36.51 5.56 7.69
C ARG A 543 35.05 5.21 7.97
N LEU A 544 34.59 4.11 7.37
CA LEU A 544 33.35 3.45 7.75
C LEU A 544 33.58 2.62 9.01
N LEU A 545 32.87 2.95 10.10
CA LEU A 545 32.92 2.23 11.37
C LEU A 545 31.99 1.00 11.36
N GLY A 546 30.84 1.13 10.70
CA GLY A 546 29.82 0.11 10.73
C GLY A 546 28.54 0.49 10.01
N PHE A 547 27.54 -0.35 10.18
CA PHE A 547 26.22 -0.11 9.62
C PHE A 547 25.11 -0.72 10.46
N CYS A 548 23.88 -0.23 10.29
CA CYS A 548 22.68 -0.79 10.89
C CYS A 548 21.65 -1.14 9.80
N ILE A 549 21.17 -2.38 9.87
CA ILE A 549 20.14 -2.93 8.98
C ILE A 549 19.09 -3.62 9.86
N GLN A 550 18.11 -2.83 10.29
CA GLN A 550 16.99 -3.32 11.09
C GLN A 550 15.69 -2.78 10.51
N ARG A 551 14.70 -3.66 10.35
CA ARG A 551 13.42 -3.32 9.70
C ARG A 551 13.69 -2.70 8.31
N ASP A 552 13.17 -1.50 8.06
CA ASP A 552 13.36 -0.74 6.82
C ASP A 552 14.43 0.36 6.95
N GLU A 553 15.15 0.41 8.07
CA GLU A 553 16.27 1.35 8.24
C GLU A 553 17.54 0.81 7.57
N ARG A 554 18.22 1.68 6.82
CA ARG A 554 19.54 1.44 6.24
C ARG A 554 20.42 2.61 6.62
N ILE A 555 21.38 2.34 7.50
CA ILE A 555 22.17 3.39 8.15
C ILE A 555 23.64 3.04 8.03
N LEU A 556 24.44 3.98 7.57
CA LEU A 556 25.89 3.90 7.53
C LEU A 556 26.48 4.76 8.65
N VAL A 557 27.45 4.21 9.37
CA VAL A 557 28.11 4.85 10.51
C VAL A 557 29.56 5.10 10.17
N TYR A 558 29.94 6.38 10.12
CA TYR A 558 31.28 6.86 9.84
C TYR A 558 31.90 7.48 11.08
N GLU A 559 33.22 7.64 11.05
CA GLU A 559 33.88 8.54 11.99
C GLU A 559 33.43 9.98 11.77
N TYR A 560 33.31 10.74 12.85
CA TYR A 560 32.95 12.14 12.76
C TYR A 560 34.15 12.98 12.31
N MET A 561 33.95 13.81 11.29
CA MET A 561 34.97 14.72 10.75
C MET A 561 34.72 16.13 11.31
N SER A 562 35.49 16.55 12.31
CA SER A 562 35.35 17.85 12.98
C SER A 562 35.63 19.05 12.07
N ASN A 563 36.47 18.87 11.05
CA ASN A 563 36.89 19.94 10.12
C ASN A 563 35.92 20.14 8.93
N LYS A 564 34.70 19.59 8.96
CA LYS A 564 33.71 19.62 7.86
C LYS A 564 34.18 18.88 6.59
N SER A 565 33.30 18.82 5.58
CA SER A 565 33.57 18.13 4.31
C SER A 565 34.49 18.95 3.40
N LEU A 566 35.21 18.28 2.50
CA LEU A 566 35.94 18.94 1.43
C LEU A 566 35.00 19.81 0.56
N ASP A 567 33.77 19.35 0.34
CA ASP A 567 32.68 20.10 -0.29
C ASP A 567 32.50 21.50 0.35
N PHE A 568 32.46 21.59 1.68
CA PHE A 568 32.32 22.89 2.37
C PHE A 568 33.44 23.87 2.01
N TYR A 569 34.65 23.38 1.73
CA TYR A 569 35.78 24.22 1.31
C TYR A 569 35.81 24.45 -0.21
N LEU A 570 35.34 23.48 -1.01
CA LEU A 570 35.35 23.53 -2.47
C LEU A 570 34.11 24.22 -3.08
N PHE A 571 32.93 24.20 -2.47
CA PHE A 571 31.70 24.73 -3.09
C PHE A 571 31.22 26.06 -2.50
N GLY A 572 32.05 26.73 -1.71
CA GLY A 572 31.89 28.17 -1.50
C GLY A 572 32.18 28.91 -2.82
N SER A 573 31.18 29.07 -3.68
CA SER A 573 31.04 29.83 -4.96
C SER A 573 32.19 29.90 -5.99
N GLY A 574 33.44 29.54 -5.66
CA GLY A 574 34.62 29.74 -6.51
C GLY A 574 35.02 28.55 -7.37
N TYR A 575 34.48 27.35 -7.16
CA TYR A 575 34.89 26.16 -7.91
C TYR A 575 33.76 25.60 -8.78
N MET A 576 32.61 26.29 -8.79
CA MET A 576 31.50 25.91 -9.65
C MET A 576 31.82 26.25 -11.10
N SER A 577 31.65 25.28 -11.99
CA SER A 577 31.75 25.56 -13.42
C SER A 577 30.59 26.47 -13.87
N PRO A 578 30.78 27.28 -14.93
CA PRO A 578 29.77 28.24 -15.39
C PRO A 578 28.45 27.60 -15.77
N GLU A 579 28.50 26.47 -16.48
CA GLU A 579 27.31 25.77 -16.91
C GLU A 579 26.50 25.19 -15.75
N TYR A 580 27.17 24.83 -14.65
CA TYR A 580 26.52 24.42 -13.42
C TYR A 580 25.95 25.62 -12.66
N ALA A 581 26.73 26.70 -12.52
CA ALA A 581 26.32 27.91 -11.80
C ALA A 581 25.16 28.67 -12.48
N ILE A 582 25.13 28.71 -13.81
CA ILE A 582 24.13 29.47 -14.58
C ILE A 582 22.90 28.60 -14.89
N ASN A 583 23.12 27.37 -15.36
CA ASN A 583 22.04 26.54 -15.92
C ASN A 583 21.77 25.26 -15.11
N GLY A 584 22.48 25.01 -14.01
CA GLY A 584 22.35 23.79 -13.21
C GLY A 584 22.79 22.52 -13.94
N VAL A 585 23.59 22.64 -15.01
CA VAL A 585 24.01 21.50 -15.83
C VAL A 585 25.09 20.71 -15.09
N VAL A 586 24.77 19.46 -14.74
CA VAL A 586 25.70 18.51 -14.11
C VAL A 586 26.35 17.65 -15.19
N SER A 587 27.68 17.57 -15.20
CA SER A 587 28.44 16.72 -16.12
C SER A 587 29.82 16.37 -15.57
N VAL A 588 30.50 15.36 -16.10
CA VAL A 588 31.89 15.07 -15.71
C VAL A 588 32.86 16.24 -15.95
N LYS A 589 32.48 17.22 -16.78
CA LYS A 589 33.28 18.42 -17.05
C LYS A 589 33.18 19.49 -15.96
N THR A 590 32.16 19.42 -15.09
CA THR A 590 32.05 20.28 -13.90
C THR A 590 33.12 19.90 -12.87
N ASP A 591 33.41 18.60 -12.75
CA ASP A 591 34.46 18.08 -11.87
C ASP A 591 35.85 18.45 -12.39
N VAL A 592 36.08 18.36 -13.70
CA VAL A 592 37.32 18.78 -14.35
C VAL A 592 37.60 20.27 -14.08
N TYR A 593 36.58 21.12 -14.19
CA TYR A 593 36.71 22.54 -13.86
C TYR A 593 37.12 22.76 -12.41
N SER A 594 36.42 22.11 -11.47
CA SER A 594 36.69 22.21 -10.03
C SER A 594 38.11 21.78 -9.69
N PHE A 595 38.60 20.71 -10.33
CA PHE A 595 39.98 20.25 -10.22
C PHE A 595 40.98 21.31 -10.70
N GLY A 596 40.72 21.95 -11.84
CA GLY A 596 41.58 23.00 -12.38
C GLY A 596 41.72 24.20 -11.44
N VAL A 597 40.61 24.64 -10.82
CA VAL A 597 40.64 25.69 -9.80
C VAL A 597 41.49 25.27 -8.61
N LEU A 598 41.27 24.07 -8.08
CA LEU A 598 42.02 23.53 -6.95
C LEU A 598 43.52 23.44 -7.23
N LEU A 599 43.91 23.01 -8.43
CA LEU A 599 45.31 22.93 -8.83
C LEU A 599 45.99 24.31 -8.83
N LEU A 600 45.31 25.35 -9.35
CA LEU A 600 45.83 26.72 -9.36
C LEU A 600 45.91 27.31 -7.94
N GLU A 601 44.99 26.97 -7.04
CA GLU A 601 45.07 27.37 -5.64
C GLU A 601 46.24 26.72 -4.92
N ILE A 602 46.48 25.42 -5.14
CA ILE A 602 47.61 24.70 -4.55
C ILE A 602 48.93 25.36 -4.95
N LEU A 603 49.08 25.71 -6.23
CA LEU A 603 50.29 26.34 -6.75
C LEU A 603 50.48 27.76 -6.21
N SER A 604 49.40 28.51 -6.05
CA SER A 604 49.47 29.93 -5.66
C SER A 604 49.38 30.20 -4.16
N GLY A 605 48.93 29.22 -3.36
CA GLY A 605 48.60 29.40 -1.95
C GLY A 605 47.43 30.36 -1.71
N LYS A 606 46.72 30.79 -2.76
CA LYS A 606 45.64 31.80 -2.71
C LYS A 606 44.31 31.14 -3.00
N LYS A 607 43.26 31.60 -2.31
CA LYS A 607 41.88 31.13 -2.58
C LYS A 607 41.28 31.88 -3.76
N ASN A 608 40.53 31.19 -4.62
CA ASN A 608 39.86 31.78 -5.78
C ASN A 608 38.81 32.84 -5.39
N ASN A 609 38.24 32.72 -4.19
CA ASN A 609 37.29 33.68 -3.62
C ASN A 609 37.91 34.77 -2.74
N SER A 610 39.23 34.78 -2.56
CA SER A 610 39.87 35.90 -1.86
C SER A 610 39.99 37.06 -2.83
N CYS A 611 39.29 38.17 -2.56
CA CYS A 611 39.49 39.42 -3.28
C CYS A 611 40.97 39.79 -3.17
N ILE A 612 41.76 39.51 -4.21
CA ILE A 612 43.16 39.91 -4.30
C ILE A 612 43.12 41.44 -4.39
N HIS A 613 43.46 42.11 -3.29
CA HIS A 613 43.74 43.54 -3.15
C HIS A 613 42.97 44.46 -4.08
N SER A 614 41.92 45.11 -3.55
CA SER A 614 41.27 46.42 -3.86
C SER A 614 41.67 47.27 -5.09
N ASN A 615 42.22 46.72 -6.17
CA ASN A 615 42.71 47.42 -7.36
C ASN A 615 42.88 46.51 -8.60
N GLN A 616 42.51 45.22 -8.57
CA GLN A 616 42.43 44.40 -9.79
C GLN A 616 41.13 43.59 -9.87
N PRO A 617 40.47 43.54 -11.05
CA PRO A 617 39.13 43.00 -11.22
C PRO A 617 39.07 41.48 -11.45
N PHE A 618 40.17 40.74 -11.25
CA PHE A 618 40.27 39.33 -11.62
C PHE A 618 40.26 38.39 -10.40
N ASN A 619 39.47 37.31 -10.48
CA ASN A 619 39.60 36.15 -9.59
C ASN A 619 40.93 35.41 -9.88
N LEU A 620 41.29 34.39 -9.07
CA LEU A 620 42.57 33.68 -9.21
C LEU A 620 42.76 33.12 -10.63
N ILE A 621 41.69 32.59 -11.22
CA ILE A 621 41.68 32.05 -12.58
C ILE A 621 42.05 33.15 -13.60
N GLY A 622 41.41 34.32 -13.51
CA GLY A 622 41.70 35.46 -14.39
C GLY A 622 43.13 35.99 -14.24
N HIS A 623 43.64 36.03 -13.01
CA HIS A 623 45.03 36.40 -12.75
C HIS A 623 46.04 35.39 -13.34
N ALA A 624 45.79 34.09 -13.15
CA ALA A 624 46.61 33.03 -13.74
C ALA A 624 46.63 33.11 -15.28
N TRP A 625 45.46 33.33 -15.90
CA TRP A 625 45.32 33.52 -17.35
C TRP A 625 46.11 34.73 -17.87
N GLN A 626 46.08 35.85 -17.14
CA GLN A 626 46.81 37.05 -17.52
C GLN A 626 48.34 36.85 -17.44
N LEU A 627 48.83 36.20 -16.39
CA LEU A 627 50.24 35.86 -16.24
C LEU A 627 50.71 34.89 -17.32
N TRP A 628 49.88 33.89 -17.65
CA TRP A 628 50.14 32.94 -18.74
C TRP A 628 50.34 33.66 -20.08
N ASN A 629 49.39 34.51 -20.46
CA ASN A 629 49.44 35.25 -21.73
C ASN A 629 50.59 36.26 -21.81
N ARG A 630 51.14 36.70 -20.67
CA ARG A 630 52.29 37.60 -20.58
C ARG A 630 53.64 36.86 -20.48
N GLY A 631 53.64 35.52 -20.51
CA GLY A 631 54.85 34.72 -20.34
C GLY A 631 55.44 34.77 -18.91
N LYS A 632 54.61 35.11 -17.92
CA LYS A 632 54.98 35.35 -16.51
C LYS A 632 54.32 34.37 -15.55
N ALA A 633 53.96 33.16 -16.02
CA ALA A 633 53.20 32.18 -15.24
C ALA A 633 53.84 31.80 -13.89
N LEU A 634 55.18 31.80 -13.79
CA LEU A 634 55.90 31.52 -12.53
C LEU A 634 55.64 32.56 -11.42
N GLU A 635 55.18 33.77 -11.75
CA GLU A 635 54.78 34.78 -10.75
C GLU A 635 53.50 34.39 -10.00
N LEU A 636 52.80 33.33 -10.43
CA LEU A 636 51.61 32.81 -9.75
C LEU A 636 51.95 32.06 -8.45
N ILE A 637 53.17 31.56 -8.31
CA ILE A 637 53.56 30.60 -7.27
C ILE A 637 53.58 31.21 -5.88
N ASP A 638 53.15 30.42 -4.90
CA ASP A 638 53.18 30.82 -3.49
C ASP A 638 54.62 31.21 -3.06
N PRO A 639 54.85 32.46 -2.62
CA PRO A 639 56.16 32.91 -2.15
C PRO A 639 56.75 32.05 -1.02
N SER A 640 55.91 31.35 -0.25
CA SER A 640 56.36 30.47 0.83
C SER A 640 57.08 29.20 0.35
N LEU A 641 56.97 28.85 -0.94
CA LEU A 641 57.66 27.72 -1.57
C LEU A 641 59.13 28.00 -1.90
N ASN A 642 59.67 29.19 -1.61
CA ASN A 642 61.10 29.58 -1.59
C ASN A 642 62.11 28.62 -2.26
N GLU A 643 62.18 28.65 -3.61
CA GLU A 643 63.04 27.81 -4.50
C GLU A 643 62.91 26.27 -4.37
N SER A 644 61.93 25.76 -3.62
CA SER A 644 61.72 24.32 -3.39
C SER A 644 60.92 23.60 -4.48
N TYR A 645 60.92 24.11 -5.72
CA TYR A 645 60.11 23.56 -6.82
C TYR A 645 60.89 23.51 -8.15
N ILE A 646 60.47 22.60 -9.03
CA ILE A 646 61.01 22.48 -10.39
C ILE A 646 60.16 23.33 -11.33
N SER A 647 60.75 24.34 -11.96
CA SER A 647 60.04 25.32 -12.80
C SER A 647 59.21 24.69 -13.92
N ASP A 648 59.75 23.65 -14.59
CA ASP A 648 59.05 22.98 -15.69
C ASP A 648 57.81 22.21 -15.24
N GLU A 649 57.90 21.52 -14.08
CA GLU A 649 56.77 20.78 -13.51
C GLU A 649 55.67 21.73 -13.04
N VAL A 650 56.07 22.87 -12.47
CA VAL A 650 55.14 23.92 -12.07
C VAL A 650 54.46 24.55 -13.28
N LEU A 651 55.20 24.94 -14.31
CA LEU A 651 54.65 25.49 -15.54
C LEU A 651 53.67 24.51 -16.20
N ARG A 652 54.01 23.21 -16.18
CA ARG A 652 53.14 22.13 -16.64
C ARG A 652 51.84 22.06 -15.84
N CYS A 653 51.91 22.17 -14.51
CA CYS A 653 50.71 22.16 -13.66
C CYS A 653 49.84 23.41 -13.88
N ILE A 654 50.43 24.59 -14.08
CA ILE A 654 49.69 25.81 -14.43
C ILE A 654 48.98 25.64 -15.78
N HIS A 655 49.68 25.09 -16.78
CA HIS A 655 49.12 24.81 -18.11
C HIS A 655 47.91 23.87 -18.01
N ILE A 656 48.05 22.75 -17.30
CA ILE A 656 46.96 21.77 -17.09
C ILE A 656 45.80 22.41 -16.33
N GLY A 657 46.08 23.19 -15.29
CA GLY A 657 45.08 23.95 -14.53
C GLY A 657 44.27 24.87 -15.44
N LEU A 658 44.93 25.63 -16.31
CA LEU A 658 44.28 26.51 -17.29
C LEU A 658 43.45 25.76 -18.33
N MET A 659 43.89 24.59 -18.80
CA MET A 659 43.08 23.76 -19.70
C MET A 659 41.80 23.22 -19.02
N CYS A 660 41.87 22.97 -17.71
CA CYS A 660 40.73 22.46 -16.95
C CYS A 660 39.65 23.53 -16.69
N VAL A 661 40.03 24.81 -16.60
CA VAL A 661 39.11 25.93 -16.28
C VAL A 661 38.59 26.71 -17.50
N GLN A 662 38.77 26.17 -18.72
CA GLN A 662 38.28 26.78 -19.97
C GLN A 662 36.77 26.99 -19.95
N ASP A 663 36.31 28.05 -20.62
CA ASP A 663 34.90 28.47 -20.61
C ASP A 663 33.94 27.37 -21.10
N HIS A 664 34.20 26.84 -22.29
CA HIS A 664 33.38 25.79 -22.87
C HIS A 664 33.76 24.42 -22.28
N ALA A 665 32.77 23.72 -21.72
CA ALA A 665 32.97 22.40 -21.13
C ALA A 665 33.57 21.36 -22.10
N THR A 666 33.32 21.50 -23.40
CA THR A 666 33.86 20.64 -24.46
C THR A 666 35.36 20.82 -24.70
N ASP A 667 35.90 22.00 -24.38
CA ASP A 667 37.32 22.30 -24.58
C ASP A 667 38.20 21.74 -23.44
N ARG A 668 37.60 21.50 -22.28
CA ARG A 668 38.29 20.94 -21.12
C ARG A 668 38.71 19.49 -21.41
N PRO A 669 39.87 19.01 -20.91
CA PRO A 669 40.28 17.61 -21.06
C PRO A 669 39.36 16.64 -20.30
N THR A 670 39.54 15.33 -20.49
CA THR A 670 38.99 14.33 -19.56
C THR A 670 39.93 14.14 -18.38
N MET A 671 39.45 13.62 -17.25
CA MET A 671 40.34 13.32 -16.11
C MET A 671 41.40 12.26 -16.46
N GLN A 672 41.12 11.37 -17.42
CA GLN A 672 42.10 10.42 -17.94
C GLN A 672 43.24 11.15 -18.66
N ASP A 673 42.91 12.18 -19.46
CA ASP A 673 43.91 13.01 -20.12
C ASP A 673 44.72 13.81 -19.09
N VAL A 674 44.07 14.39 -18.08
CA VAL A 674 44.74 15.13 -16.99
C VAL A 674 45.76 14.24 -16.26
N VAL A 675 45.39 13.01 -15.91
CA VAL A 675 46.32 12.05 -15.28
C VAL A 675 47.50 11.73 -16.21
N SER A 676 47.23 11.55 -17.51
CA SER A 676 48.28 11.35 -18.52
C SER A 676 49.22 12.57 -18.62
N PHE A 677 48.66 13.79 -18.60
CA PHE A 677 49.43 15.04 -18.71
C PHE A 677 50.32 15.31 -17.49
N LEU A 678 49.85 14.92 -16.29
CA LEU A 678 50.60 15.02 -15.04
C LEU A 678 51.66 13.92 -14.88
N SER A 679 51.39 12.72 -15.43
CA SER A 679 52.30 11.57 -15.28
C SER A 679 53.40 11.52 -16.35
N ASN A 680 53.25 12.27 -17.46
CA ASN A 680 54.19 12.27 -18.55
C ASN A 680 54.59 13.68 -18.99
N ASN A 681 55.85 14.03 -18.74
CA ASN A 681 56.43 15.35 -19.07
C ASN A 681 56.71 15.53 -20.57
N THR A 682 56.59 14.48 -21.40
CA THR A 682 56.88 14.53 -22.84
C THR A 682 55.64 14.72 -23.73
N THR A 683 54.43 14.61 -23.18
CA THR A 683 53.20 14.79 -23.96
C THR A 683 53.07 16.25 -24.40
N GLN A 684 52.88 16.50 -25.69
CA GLN A 684 52.61 17.83 -26.22
C GLN A 684 51.19 18.25 -25.83
N LEU A 685 51.04 19.45 -25.26
CA LEU A 685 49.75 20.00 -24.84
C LEU A 685 49.35 21.15 -25.78
N ASP A 686 48.07 21.22 -26.13
CA ASP A 686 47.50 22.36 -26.84
C ASP A 686 47.51 23.62 -25.98
N GLN A 687 47.49 24.79 -26.61
CA GLN A 687 47.39 26.06 -25.87
C GLN A 687 46.02 26.18 -25.20
N PRO A 688 45.97 26.56 -23.90
CA PRO A 688 44.70 26.73 -23.21
C PRO A 688 43.91 27.90 -23.83
N LYS A 689 42.59 27.72 -23.99
CA LYS A 689 41.66 28.78 -24.39
C LYS A 689 41.21 29.58 -23.17
N GLN A 690 40.47 30.66 -23.42
CA GLN A 690 40.00 31.57 -22.39
C GLN A 690 39.15 30.85 -21.31
N PRO A 691 39.48 31.02 -20.02
CA PRO A 691 38.66 30.57 -18.91
C PRO A 691 37.35 31.32 -18.79
N ALA A 692 36.38 30.69 -18.13
CA ALA A 692 35.11 31.31 -17.82
C ALA A 692 35.22 32.47 -16.81
N PHE A 693 34.27 33.40 -16.85
CA PHE A 693 34.20 34.59 -15.99
C PHE A 693 35.36 35.59 -16.17
N PHE A 694 35.71 35.89 -17.42
CA PHE A 694 36.47 37.11 -17.73
C PHE A 694 35.56 38.32 -17.54
N LEU A 695 35.75 39.08 -16.46
CA LEU A 695 35.08 40.38 -16.27
C LEU A 695 35.57 41.36 -17.37
N HIS A 696 34.85 41.41 -18.49
CA HIS A 696 34.82 42.61 -19.32
C HIS A 696 33.84 43.59 -18.66
N VAL A 697 34.33 44.37 -17.71
CA VAL A 697 33.64 45.62 -17.39
C VAL A 697 33.71 46.45 -18.67
N ILE A 698 32.57 46.65 -19.31
CA ILE A 698 32.42 47.63 -20.38
C ILE A 698 32.78 48.98 -19.77
N VAL A 699 33.99 49.45 -20.04
CA VAL A 699 34.33 50.87 -19.88
C VAL A 699 33.73 51.56 -21.10
N GLU A 700 32.42 51.83 -21.04
CA GLU A 700 31.87 52.97 -21.75
C GLU A 700 31.71 54.10 -20.74
N GLU A 701 32.31 55.23 -21.08
CA GLU A 701 32.36 56.46 -20.33
C GLU A 701 30.95 56.93 -19.92
N ILE A 702 30.54 56.66 -18.69
CA ILE A 702 29.54 57.50 -18.02
C ILE A 702 30.28 58.29 -16.95
N ARG A 703 30.64 59.52 -17.32
CA ARG A 703 31.06 60.56 -16.38
C ARG A 703 29.95 60.78 -15.36
N LEU A 704 30.17 60.35 -14.12
CA LEU A 704 29.44 60.85 -12.95
C LEU A 704 30.44 61.25 -11.85
N PRO A 705 30.25 62.41 -11.20
CA PRO A 705 31.29 63.10 -10.46
C PRO A 705 31.50 62.55 -9.04
N ASN A 706 32.74 62.71 -8.59
CA ASN A 706 33.24 62.54 -7.22
C ASN A 706 32.16 62.65 -6.13
N SER A 707 31.95 61.57 -5.39
CA SER A 707 31.50 61.69 -4.00
C SER A 707 32.24 60.73 -3.09
N LYS A 708 32.42 61.20 -1.86
CA LYS A 708 33.50 60.87 -0.95
C LYS A 708 33.40 59.46 -0.36
N GLN A 709 34.58 58.96 -0.04
CA GLN A 709 34.87 57.85 0.85
C GLN A 709 34.22 58.07 2.23
N GLU A 710 33.26 57.22 2.61
CA GLU A 710 32.87 57.05 4.01
C GLU A 710 32.89 55.56 4.39
N ARG A 711 33.64 55.26 5.46
CA ARG A 711 33.67 53.96 6.13
C ARG A 711 32.47 53.90 7.06
N PHE A 712 31.77 52.76 7.10
CA PHE A 712 30.93 52.42 8.24
C PHE A 712 31.24 51.01 8.76
N SER A 713 31.07 50.88 10.09
CA SER A 713 31.62 49.86 10.97
C SER A 713 30.72 48.64 11.19
N LEU A 714 31.37 47.59 11.71
CA LEU A 714 30.88 46.51 12.56
C LEU A 714 29.62 46.85 13.39
N ASN A 715 28.47 46.22 13.08
CA ASN A 715 27.71 45.30 13.96
C ASN A 715 26.22 45.17 13.57
N ASP A 716 25.75 43.91 13.65
CA ASP A 716 24.39 43.36 13.71
C ASP A 716 23.16 44.26 13.50
N ALA A 717 22.42 43.99 12.41
CA ALA A 717 20.95 43.82 12.42
C ALA A 717 20.45 43.26 11.08
N SER A 718 19.70 42.16 11.14
CA SER A 718 19.01 41.50 10.04
C SER A 718 17.77 42.29 9.58
N ILE A 719 17.61 42.52 8.28
CA ILE A 719 16.30 42.78 7.65
C ILE A 719 16.22 41.95 6.37
N SER A 720 15.37 40.92 6.40
CA SER A 720 14.92 40.20 5.21
C SER A 720 13.64 40.88 4.69
N THR A 721 13.69 41.44 3.48
CA THR A 721 12.49 41.84 2.74
C THR A 721 12.06 40.72 1.80
N ILE A 722 10.89 40.14 2.08
CA ILE A 722 10.17 39.21 1.20
C ILE A 722 9.49 40.02 0.09
N TYR A 723 9.63 39.58 -1.16
CA TYR A 723 8.67 39.91 -2.22
C TYR A 723 8.05 38.62 -2.74
N GLY A 724 6.72 38.59 -2.80
CA GLY A 724 5.97 37.53 -3.45
C GLY A 724 5.80 37.82 -4.94
N ARG A 725 6.06 36.80 -5.76
CA ARG A 725 5.29 36.47 -6.95
C ARG A 725 5.31 34.97 -7.16
#